data_AF-A0AAI9T1C1-F1
#
_entry.id   AF-A0AAI9T1C1-F1
#
_cell.length_a   1.000
_cell.length_b   1.000
_cell.length_c   1.000
_cell.angle_alpha   90.00
_cell.angle_beta   90.00
_cell.angle_gamma   90.00
#
_symmetry.space_group_name_H-M   'P 1'
#
loop_
_entity.id
_entity.type
_entity.pdbx_description
1 polymer ?
#
loop_
_entity_poly.entity_id
_entity_poly.type
_entity_poly.pdbx_seq_one_letter_code
_entity_poly.pdbx_strand_id
1 'polypeptide(L)'
;MSKNKDPDSLLNIQHNYLHARIKGLQQPKEIYNLVIDKNVESILYKTFTKDQLLRIVASVELIDSERRKNTYMTAMYLCEKTIYNLKCIMADVQTKRYKNGIALFAYQDQQINPQASEFYQEKFLKNPSVIRFFNDGANFNEMTFAYNAVETRVFLTDDKTPNSMPIYYNKNAQQFVIPQVKKVAQSLLNLVVSMEEYPFIRFYSPLQGEYEAKTLPELIADEFQQQMDDYCRINDNYPTPEVSAKTRSILLITDRTIDLYAPILHEFTYQAMAMDIVESLEKRNVFEYQSENERGEFIDAVVKLDNENDEDWVNLRHSHIIESSELIVNKITELIKNNPLMIDRSKASTSSDLMYIVAHLKGFDEERKQLTLHKTLIDKCLDINASRKLAEFAADFEQTCCAEGISFEGERNKHLHDDLIILLARDDLHINDKLRLILIYAFYRGGLIRSDFEKMIKFVGVEDKHIPGLCERCFNNVDKLGFEIFKKDLKAKPYMKQMFHTINNEGTYNTSRFTPGIKTIMQNVARYSLDRDWFPYFRDKPLDDELGTSISTGKKTSSSSSLTGANASGTVTRDSLSSSGTLRNPRIKANWANSSTSIAQSRRYGAGGGSTFPSQHKQRIYCFVAGGITYSEIRSIYELSNSLNKEFYIGSESILKPRDFLIGLQNLGDNKTLEHLDLAIVKESQQSDEIPMYLYNDGGIPKPITRPFPSQEQQINYNSSSTMTTTTTAEPRFGETSSFQQQVEQQQEMYKSAHGNVAAPSTTHLHYQKRGTKITSDGGGNGETEKALKNGSKRSKLKKLFK
;
A
#
# COMPACT_ATOMS: atom_id res chain seq x y z
N MET A 1 -23.54 4.11 -5.39
CA MET A 1 -22.75 5.02 -4.53
C MET A 1 -21.66 4.16 -3.91
N SER A 2 -20.43 4.68 -3.79
CA SER A 2 -19.47 4.04 -2.88
C SER A 2 -20.15 3.88 -1.52
N LYS A 3 -20.02 2.71 -0.88
CA LYS A 3 -20.53 2.55 0.48
C LYS A 3 -19.75 3.43 1.47
N ASN A 4 -18.54 3.84 1.08
CA ASN A 4 -17.71 4.74 1.84
C ASN A 4 -18.27 6.16 1.82
N LYS A 5 -18.78 6.59 2.98
CA LYS A 5 -19.38 7.92 3.19
C LYS A 5 -18.40 8.95 3.74
N ASP A 6 -17.13 8.61 3.93
CA ASP A 6 -16.12 9.54 4.44
C ASP A 6 -15.82 10.62 3.38
N PRO A 7 -16.20 11.89 3.61
CA PRO A 7 -15.92 12.97 2.66
C PRO A 7 -14.42 13.28 2.54
N ASP A 8 -13.62 12.91 3.55
CA ASP A 8 -12.18 13.16 3.59
C ASP A 8 -11.36 12.00 3.01
N SER A 9 -12.03 10.96 2.50
CA SER A 9 -11.42 9.81 1.82
C SER A 9 -10.77 10.23 0.50
N LEU A 10 -9.51 9.85 0.30
CA LEU A 10 -8.75 10.04 -0.94
C LEU A 10 -9.47 9.52 -2.17
N LEU A 11 -10.12 8.35 -2.06
CA LEU A 11 -10.88 7.74 -3.15
C LEU A 11 -12.08 8.60 -3.54
N ASN A 12 -12.81 9.12 -2.54
CA ASN A 12 -13.96 9.98 -2.77
C ASN A 12 -13.53 11.35 -3.32
N ILE A 13 -12.44 11.92 -2.81
CA ILE A 13 -11.85 13.17 -3.29
C ILE A 13 -11.45 13.03 -4.76
N GLN A 14 -10.70 11.98 -5.11
CA GLN A 14 -10.27 11.73 -6.48
C GLN A 14 -11.46 11.46 -7.41
N HIS A 15 -12.43 10.65 -6.96
CA HIS A 15 -13.69 10.43 -7.68
C HIS A 15 -14.43 11.74 -7.97
N ASN A 16 -14.63 12.57 -6.95
CA ASN A 16 -15.36 13.84 -7.08
C ASN A 16 -14.63 14.82 -8.01
N TYR A 17 -13.30 14.91 -7.89
CA TYR A 17 -12.47 15.74 -8.75
C TYR A 17 -12.61 15.32 -10.22
N LEU A 18 -12.42 14.03 -10.53
CA LEU A 18 -12.54 13.48 -11.88
C LEU A 18 -13.96 13.64 -12.42
N HIS A 19 -14.97 13.30 -11.62
CA HIS A 19 -16.37 13.40 -12.00
C HIS A 19 -16.76 14.86 -12.34
N ALA A 20 -16.39 15.82 -11.50
CA ALA A 20 -16.69 17.23 -11.71
C ALA A 20 -16.04 17.77 -13.00
N ARG A 21 -14.78 17.39 -13.27
CA ARG A 21 -14.05 17.83 -14.47
C ARG A 21 -14.57 17.20 -15.75
N ILE A 22 -14.84 15.89 -15.75
CA ILE A 22 -15.41 15.20 -16.92
C ILE A 22 -16.79 15.78 -17.23
N LYS A 23 -17.67 15.86 -16.23
CA LYS A 23 -19.05 16.31 -16.42
C LYS A 23 -19.15 17.80 -16.74
N GLY A 24 -18.27 18.63 -16.17
CA GLY A 24 -18.26 20.08 -16.38
C GLY A 24 -17.95 20.52 -17.82
N LEU A 25 -17.32 19.63 -18.60
CA LEU A 25 -16.97 19.89 -20.00
C LEU A 25 -17.97 19.31 -21.00
N GLN A 26 -19.01 18.62 -20.52
CA GLN A 26 -20.05 18.05 -21.37
C GLN A 26 -21.11 19.10 -21.72
N GLN A 27 -21.52 19.08 -22.98
CA GLN A 27 -22.59 19.90 -23.53
C GLN A 27 -23.89 19.10 -23.64
N PRO A 28 -25.06 19.74 -23.44
CA PRO A 28 -26.34 19.09 -23.64
C PRO A 28 -26.49 18.53 -25.06
N LYS A 29 -27.06 17.32 -25.18
CA LYS A 29 -27.37 16.63 -26.46
C LYS A 29 -26.17 16.12 -27.26
N GLU A 30 -24.96 16.21 -26.75
CA GLU A 30 -23.80 15.54 -27.34
C GLU A 30 -23.56 14.16 -26.70
N ILE A 31 -22.89 13.28 -27.45
CA ILE A 31 -22.55 11.92 -27.01
C ILE A 31 -21.03 11.84 -26.90
N TYR A 32 -20.56 11.46 -25.71
CA TYR A 32 -19.14 11.44 -25.39
C TYR A 32 -18.58 10.02 -25.33
N ASN A 33 -17.39 9.84 -25.88
CA ASN A 33 -16.57 8.64 -25.72
C ASN A 33 -15.34 8.99 -24.88
N LEU A 34 -15.11 8.29 -23.77
CA LEU A 34 -13.94 8.50 -22.93
C LEU A 34 -12.79 7.63 -23.41
N VAL A 35 -11.75 8.26 -23.94
CA VAL A 35 -10.53 7.59 -24.40
C VAL A 35 -9.46 7.75 -23.33
N ILE A 36 -8.97 6.63 -22.80
CA ILE A 36 -8.01 6.60 -21.68
C ILE A 36 -6.76 5.84 -22.03
N ASP A 37 -5.65 6.12 -21.37
CA ASP A 37 -4.47 5.25 -21.40
C ASP A 37 -4.49 4.24 -20.24
N LYS A 38 -3.52 3.32 -20.24
CA LYS A 38 -3.40 2.26 -19.25
C LYS A 38 -3.12 2.77 -17.83
N ASN A 39 -2.42 3.88 -17.68
CA ASN A 39 -2.13 4.46 -16.35
C ASN A 39 -3.40 5.11 -15.79
N VAL A 40 -4.16 5.84 -16.62
CA VAL A 40 -5.45 6.39 -16.26
C VAL A 40 -6.46 5.30 -15.94
N GLU A 41 -6.45 4.19 -16.69
CA GLU A 41 -7.33 3.04 -16.43
C GLU A 41 -7.20 2.52 -15.00
N SER A 42 -5.97 2.38 -14.49
CA SER A 42 -5.74 1.89 -13.13
C SER A 42 -6.22 2.87 -12.05
N ILE A 43 -6.13 4.17 -12.29
CA ILE A 43 -6.66 5.21 -11.40
C ILE A 43 -8.19 5.27 -11.46
N LEU A 44 -8.75 5.20 -12.66
CA LEU A 44 -10.18 5.37 -12.91
C LEU A 44 -10.98 4.21 -12.33
N TYR A 45 -10.53 2.97 -12.50
CA TYR A 45 -11.25 1.80 -11.96
C TYR A 45 -11.06 1.57 -10.46
N LYS A 46 -10.12 2.26 -9.81
CA LYS A 46 -10.07 2.35 -8.33
C LYS A 46 -11.14 3.28 -7.78
N THR A 47 -11.52 4.30 -8.54
CA THR A 47 -12.42 5.38 -8.08
C THR A 47 -13.84 5.27 -8.66
N PHE A 48 -14.03 4.60 -9.79
CA PHE A 48 -15.32 4.41 -10.45
C PHE A 48 -15.59 2.94 -10.75
N THR A 49 -16.85 2.54 -10.58
CA THR A 49 -17.33 1.32 -11.25
C THR A 49 -17.58 1.61 -12.74
N LYS A 50 -17.49 0.58 -13.56
CA LYS A 50 -17.79 0.69 -15.00
C LYS A 50 -19.18 1.27 -15.25
N ASP A 51 -20.19 0.87 -14.47
CA ASP A 51 -21.55 1.39 -14.57
C ASP A 51 -21.67 2.87 -14.22
N GLN A 52 -20.83 3.38 -13.29
CA GLN A 52 -20.81 4.81 -12.98
C GLN A 52 -20.28 5.61 -14.15
N LEU A 53 -19.21 5.14 -14.80
CA LEU A 53 -18.64 5.80 -15.98
C LEU A 53 -19.62 5.80 -17.14
N LEU A 54 -20.30 4.67 -17.40
CA LEU A 54 -21.28 4.55 -18.50
C LEU A 54 -22.56 5.39 -18.30
N ARG A 55 -22.77 5.95 -17.11
CA ARG A 55 -23.82 6.97 -16.87
C ARG A 55 -23.37 8.38 -17.22
N ILE A 56 -22.06 8.60 -17.35
CA ILE A 56 -21.44 9.90 -17.65
C ILE A 56 -21.08 9.96 -19.14
N VAL A 57 -20.55 8.88 -19.69
CA VAL A 57 -20.12 8.74 -21.09
C VAL A 57 -20.74 7.51 -21.72
N ALA A 58 -20.84 7.47 -23.06
CA ALA A 58 -21.48 6.34 -23.75
C ALA A 58 -20.58 5.10 -23.84
N SER A 59 -19.26 5.30 -23.88
CA SER A 59 -18.27 4.24 -23.90
C SER A 59 -16.94 4.69 -23.28
N VAL A 60 -16.15 3.72 -22.85
CA VAL A 60 -14.78 3.90 -22.35
C VAL A 60 -13.88 2.98 -23.16
N GLU A 61 -12.85 3.53 -23.82
CA GLU A 61 -11.96 2.79 -24.72
C GLU A 61 -10.49 3.10 -24.41
N LEU A 62 -9.61 2.12 -24.59
CA LEU A 62 -8.16 2.33 -24.47
C LEU A 62 -7.61 3.02 -25.72
N ILE A 63 -6.73 4.00 -25.53
CA ILE A 63 -6.18 4.86 -26.59
C ILE A 63 -5.42 4.09 -27.67
N ASP A 64 -4.81 2.97 -27.31
CA ASP A 64 -4.03 2.11 -28.20
C ASP A 64 -4.83 0.94 -28.75
N SER A 65 -6.07 0.71 -28.29
CA SER A 65 -6.90 -0.40 -28.78
C SER A 65 -7.48 -0.17 -30.17
N GLU A 66 -7.82 -1.26 -30.87
CA GLU A 66 -8.53 -1.18 -32.15
C GLU A 66 -9.97 -0.67 -31.91
N ARG A 67 -10.21 0.57 -32.31
CA ARG A 67 -11.46 1.30 -32.05
C ARG A 67 -12.23 1.52 -33.35
N ARG A 68 -13.56 1.58 -33.27
CA ARG A 68 -14.41 1.88 -34.43
C ARG A 68 -14.43 3.38 -34.74
N LYS A 69 -14.71 3.72 -35.99
CA LYS A 69 -14.95 5.09 -36.42
C LYS A 69 -16.35 5.55 -35.99
N ASN A 70 -16.40 6.56 -35.13
CA ASN A 70 -17.63 7.11 -34.54
C ASN A 70 -17.69 8.64 -34.76
N THR A 71 -17.94 9.05 -36.01
CA THR A 71 -17.93 10.47 -36.44
C THR A 71 -19.04 11.34 -35.84
N TYR A 72 -20.00 10.75 -35.13
CA TYR A 72 -21.08 11.46 -34.43
C TYR A 72 -20.78 11.72 -32.94
N MET A 73 -19.74 11.08 -32.38
CA MET A 73 -19.36 11.22 -30.98
C MET A 73 -18.19 12.19 -30.82
N THR A 74 -18.15 12.87 -29.68
CA THR A 74 -17.00 13.67 -29.24
C THR A 74 -16.10 12.81 -28.37
N ALA A 75 -14.79 12.78 -28.64
CA ALA A 75 -13.84 12.05 -27.83
C ALA A 75 -13.29 12.92 -26.69
N MET A 76 -13.35 12.42 -25.46
CA MET A 76 -12.69 13.01 -24.29
C MET A 76 -11.42 12.20 -24.01
N TYR A 77 -10.26 12.78 -24.28
CA TYR A 77 -8.96 12.13 -24.10
C TYR A 77 -8.43 12.41 -22.69
N LEU A 78 -8.71 11.50 -21.75
CA LEU A 78 -8.18 11.52 -20.39
C LEU A 78 -6.92 10.66 -20.35
N CYS A 79 -5.76 11.28 -20.57
CA CYS A 79 -4.49 10.58 -20.69
C CYS A 79 -3.29 11.42 -20.23
N GLU A 80 -2.17 10.76 -20.00
CA GLU A 80 -0.89 11.40 -19.77
C GLU A 80 -0.33 12.02 -21.07
N LYS A 81 0.44 13.11 -20.94
CA LYS A 81 1.09 13.81 -22.06
C LYS A 81 2.36 13.09 -22.55
N THR A 82 2.25 11.81 -22.90
CA THR A 82 3.36 11.03 -23.48
C THR A 82 3.42 11.18 -25.00
N ILE A 83 4.61 11.03 -25.60
CA ILE A 83 4.78 11.06 -27.06
C ILE A 83 3.90 9.98 -27.72
N TYR A 84 3.88 8.78 -27.14
CA TYR A 84 3.02 7.68 -27.55
C TYR A 84 1.54 8.07 -27.61
N ASN A 85 0.98 8.61 -26.51
CA ASN A 85 -0.43 9.01 -26.46
C ASN A 85 -0.74 10.12 -27.47
N LEU A 86 0.14 11.11 -27.60
CA LEU A 86 -0.04 12.22 -28.55
C LEU A 86 -0.05 11.71 -30.00
N LYS A 87 0.80 10.74 -30.35
CA LYS A 87 0.79 10.09 -31.67
C LYS A 87 -0.52 9.31 -31.91
N CYS A 88 -1.03 8.58 -30.91
CA CYS A 88 -2.33 7.90 -31.03
C CYS A 88 -3.47 8.89 -31.32
N ILE A 89 -3.48 10.04 -30.65
CA ILE A 89 -4.46 11.11 -30.91
C ILE A 89 -4.29 11.66 -32.33
N MET A 90 -3.06 11.89 -32.79
CA MET A 90 -2.81 12.35 -34.16
C MET A 90 -3.34 11.36 -35.21
N ALA A 91 -3.26 10.05 -34.96
CA ALA A 91 -3.85 9.03 -35.82
C ALA A 91 -5.39 9.10 -35.84
N ASP A 92 -6.03 9.32 -34.70
CA ASP A 92 -7.49 9.54 -34.62
C ASP A 92 -7.93 10.81 -35.38
N VAL A 93 -7.15 11.88 -35.29
CA VAL A 93 -7.36 13.13 -36.04
C VAL A 93 -7.24 12.90 -37.54
N GLN A 94 -6.20 12.18 -37.97
CA GLN A 94 -5.95 11.89 -39.38
C GLN A 94 -7.06 11.02 -39.99
N THR A 95 -7.49 9.98 -39.28
CA THR A 95 -8.57 9.08 -39.72
C THR A 95 -9.96 9.69 -39.56
N LYS A 96 -10.07 10.84 -38.89
CA LYS A 96 -11.35 11.47 -38.48
C LYS A 96 -12.21 10.47 -37.72
N ARG A 97 -11.60 9.80 -36.73
CA ARG A 97 -12.26 8.74 -35.95
C ARG A 97 -13.48 9.25 -35.19
N TYR A 98 -13.40 10.48 -34.68
CA TYR A 98 -14.45 11.14 -33.91
C TYR A 98 -14.84 12.48 -34.55
N LYS A 99 -15.98 13.05 -34.11
CA LYS A 99 -16.48 14.36 -34.57
C LYS A 99 -15.46 15.47 -34.28
N ASN A 100 -14.99 15.52 -33.04
CA ASN A 100 -14.06 16.48 -32.45
C ASN A 100 -13.50 15.90 -31.14
N GLY A 101 -12.53 16.59 -30.55
CA GLY A 101 -11.85 16.19 -29.32
C GLY A 101 -11.97 17.20 -28.19
N ILE A 102 -11.91 16.67 -26.96
CA ILE A 102 -11.63 17.40 -25.73
C ILE A 102 -10.42 16.73 -25.08
N ALA A 103 -9.35 17.48 -24.88
CA ALA A 103 -8.16 16.99 -24.20
C ALA A 103 -8.29 17.25 -22.69
N LEU A 104 -8.13 16.18 -21.91
CA LEU A 104 -8.12 16.14 -20.46
C LEU A 104 -6.76 15.60 -20.00
N PHE A 105 -5.71 16.32 -20.32
CA PHE A 105 -4.36 15.81 -20.13
C PHE A 105 -3.92 15.90 -18.67
N ALA A 106 -3.20 14.89 -18.19
CA ALA A 106 -2.55 14.99 -16.89
C ALA A 106 -1.61 16.21 -16.88
N TYR A 107 -1.75 17.07 -15.88
CA TYR A 107 -0.80 18.16 -15.65
C TYR A 107 0.59 17.54 -15.45
N GLN A 108 1.56 18.09 -16.16
CA GLN A 108 2.93 17.63 -16.11
C GLN A 108 3.84 18.85 -16.26
N ASP A 109 4.72 19.05 -15.29
CA ASP A 109 5.77 20.04 -15.37
C ASP A 109 6.66 19.77 -16.60
N GLN A 110 6.95 20.82 -17.36
CA GLN A 110 7.68 20.74 -18.63
C GLN A 110 9.09 20.14 -18.46
N GLN A 111 9.68 20.27 -17.27
CA GLN A 111 11.02 19.78 -16.97
C GLN A 111 11.07 18.28 -16.66
N ILE A 112 9.92 17.60 -16.51
CA ILE A 112 9.85 16.16 -16.20
C ILE A 112 10.18 15.33 -17.44
N ASN A 113 9.54 15.67 -18.55
CA ASN A 113 9.78 15.00 -19.84
C ASN A 113 9.97 16.05 -20.95
N PRO A 114 11.20 16.60 -21.08
CA PRO A 114 11.48 17.64 -22.08
C PRO A 114 11.17 17.20 -23.51
N GLN A 115 11.41 15.92 -23.83
CA GLN A 115 11.14 15.38 -25.17
C GLN A 115 9.64 15.35 -25.47
N ALA A 116 8.81 14.92 -24.51
CA ALA A 116 7.36 14.95 -24.67
C ALA A 116 6.81 16.38 -24.73
N SER A 117 7.37 17.30 -23.92
CA SER A 117 7.00 18.72 -23.94
C SER A 117 7.35 19.37 -25.29
N GLU A 118 8.54 19.10 -25.82
CA GLU A 118 8.97 19.57 -27.14
C GLU A 118 8.05 18.99 -28.24
N PHE A 119 7.78 17.68 -28.21
CA PHE A 119 6.85 17.06 -29.17
C PHE A 119 5.46 17.70 -29.11
N TYR A 120 4.94 17.94 -27.91
CA TYR A 120 3.65 18.57 -27.70
C TYR A 120 3.60 19.99 -28.31
N GLN A 121 4.60 20.82 -28.03
CA GLN A 121 4.65 22.20 -28.53
C GLN A 121 4.94 22.28 -30.03
N GLU A 122 5.93 21.54 -30.52
CA GLU A 122 6.47 21.70 -31.87
C GLU A 122 5.75 20.85 -32.93
N LYS A 123 5.20 19.69 -32.55
CA LYS A 123 4.56 18.76 -33.50
C LYS A 123 3.06 18.63 -33.29
N PHE A 124 2.60 18.56 -32.04
CA PHE A 124 1.19 18.34 -31.75
C PHE A 124 0.37 19.64 -31.88
N LEU A 125 0.74 20.70 -31.15
CA LEU A 125 0.03 21.98 -31.19
C LEU A 125 0.23 22.77 -32.49
N LYS A 126 1.35 22.60 -33.20
CA LYS A 126 1.53 23.26 -34.51
C LYS A 126 0.82 22.54 -35.66
N ASN A 127 0.23 21.36 -35.44
CA ASN A 127 -0.51 20.65 -36.48
C ASN A 127 -1.91 21.27 -36.68
N PRO A 128 -2.23 21.84 -37.86
CA PRO A 128 -3.52 22.51 -38.08
C PRO A 128 -4.73 21.59 -37.94
N SER A 129 -4.59 20.31 -38.30
CA SER A 129 -5.67 19.33 -38.18
C SER A 129 -5.99 19.02 -36.72
N VAL A 130 -4.96 18.97 -35.87
CA VAL A 130 -5.10 18.75 -34.43
C VAL A 130 -5.77 19.94 -33.77
N ILE A 131 -5.26 21.16 -34.00
CA ILE A 131 -5.84 22.38 -33.42
C ILE A 131 -7.31 22.53 -33.80
N ARG A 132 -7.65 22.33 -35.08
CA ARG A 132 -9.05 22.38 -35.53
C ARG A 132 -9.91 21.30 -34.87
N PHE A 133 -9.39 20.09 -34.68
CA PHE A 133 -10.10 18.99 -34.03
C PHE A 133 -10.41 19.29 -32.55
N PHE A 134 -9.55 20.05 -31.87
CA PHE A 134 -9.74 20.52 -30.49
C PHE A 134 -10.34 21.94 -30.42
N ASN A 135 -11.21 22.29 -31.38
CA ASN A 135 -11.94 23.56 -31.42
C ASN A 135 -11.01 24.79 -31.38
N ASP A 136 -10.06 24.82 -32.31
CA ASP A 136 -9.05 25.86 -32.45
C ASP A 136 -8.24 26.13 -31.15
N GLY A 137 -8.03 25.07 -30.37
CA GLY A 137 -7.28 25.08 -29.12
C GLY A 137 -8.11 25.33 -27.86
N ALA A 138 -9.41 25.65 -27.98
CA ALA A 138 -10.26 25.94 -26.83
C ALA A 138 -10.54 24.71 -25.94
N ASN A 139 -10.35 23.50 -26.47
CA ASN A 139 -10.65 22.25 -25.74
C ASN A 139 -9.42 21.57 -25.13
N PHE A 140 -8.30 22.29 -24.94
CA PHE A 140 -7.16 21.79 -24.16
C PHE A 140 -7.34 22.10 -22.68
N ASN A 141 -7.50 21.05 -21.87
CA ASN A 141 -7.63 21.16 -20.43
C ASN A 141 -6.55 20.30 -19.76
N GLU A 142 -5.98 20.82 -18.69
CA GLU A 142 -5.06 20.08 -17.82
C GLU A 142 -5.78 19.65 -16.54
N MET A 143 -5.40 18.48 -16.03
CA MET A 143 -6.00 17.88 -14.84
C MET A 143 -4.95 17.31 -13.92
N THR A 144 -5.10 17.52 -12.62
CA THR A 144 -4.18 17.07 -11.58
C THR A 144 -4.74 15.82 -10.91
N PHE A 145 -4.55 14.66 -11.53
CA PHE A 145 -5.12 13.40 -11.04
C PHE A 145 -4.11 12.25 -10.95
N ALA A 146 -2.86 12.43 -11.40
CA ALA A 146 -1.88 11.35 -11.50
C ALA A 146 -1.24 11.01 -10.13
N TYR A 147 -2.05 10.44 -9.25
CA TYR A 147 -1.67 9.74 -8.03
C TYR A 147 -2.61 8.56 -7.81
N ASN A 148 -2.18 7.54 -7.08
CA ASN A 148 -2.97 6.33 -6.83
C ASN A 148 -3.54 6.35 -5.42
N ALA A 149 -4.83 6.66 -5.24
CA ALA A 149 -5.50 6.42 -3.97
C ALA A 149 -5.65 4.89 -3.75
N VAL A 150 -5.06 4.36 -2.67
CA VAL A 150 -5.10 2.92 -2.34
C VAL A 150 -6.09 2.64 -1.24
N GLU A 151 -6.09 3.46 -0.19
CA GLU A 151 -7.09 3.43 0.87
C GLU A 151 -7.61 4.86 1.11
N THR A 152 -8.57 5.01 2.01
CA THR A 152 -9.11 6.34 2.38
C THR A 152 -8.05 7.37 2.78
N ARG A 153 -6.93 6.93 3.37
CA ARG A 153 -5.85 7.79 3.88
C ARG A 153 -4.46 7.45 3.33
N VAL A 154 -4.40 6.51 2.38
CA VAL A 154 -3.15 6.01 1.80
C VAL A 154 -3.12 6.28 0.30
N PHE A 155 -2.02 6.87 -0.18
CA PHE A 155 -1.77 7.07 -1.60
C PHE A 155 -0.43 6.48 -2.03
N LEU A 156 -0.30 6.15 -3.31
CA LEU A 156 0.97 5.83 -3.95
C LEU A 156 1.25 6.80 -5.10
N THR A 157 2.52 7.10 -5.32
CA THR A 157 2.95 7.98 -6.43
C THR A 157 3.06 7.24 -7.77
N ASP A 158 3.02 5.92 -7.74
CA ASP A 158 3.04 5.00 -8.88
C ASP A 158 2.33 3.69 -8.48
N ASP A 159 1.86 2.90 -9.44
CA ASP A 159 1.32 1.55 -9.24
C ASP A 159 2.19 0.44 -9.86
N LYS A 160 3.29 0.80 -10.54
CA LYS A 160 4.18 -0.14 -11.23
C LYS A 160 5.45 -0.47 -10.46
N THR A 161 5.89 0.39 -9.55
CA THR A 161 7.12 0.20 -8.78
C THR A 161 6.85 -0.66 -7.54
N PRO A 162 7.22 -1.96 -7.51
CA PRO A 162 6.98 -2.81 -6.33
C PRO A 162 7.89 -2.43 -5.15
N ASN A 163 9.12 -1.99 -5.44
CA ASN A 163 10.09 -1.56 -4.44
C ASN A 163 11.00 -0.49 -5.05
N SER A 164 10.95 0.72 -4.50
CA SER A 164 11.73 1.88 -4.94
C SER A 164 13.12 1.98 -4.30
N MET A 165 13.42 1.17 -3.28
CA MET A 165 14.73 1.21 -2.61
C MET A 165 15.91 1.06 -3.58
N PRO A 166 15.92 0.12 -4.56
CA PRO A 166 17.05 0.02 -5.46
C PRO A 166 17.19 1.23 -6.38
N ILE A 167 16.13 1.99 -6.64
CA ILE A 167 16.21 3.23 -7.43
C ILE A 167 17.01 4.29 -6.65
N TYR A 168 16.76 4.41 -5.35
CA TYR A 168 17.33 5.47 -4.51
C TYR A 168 18.67 5.13 -3.87
N TYR A 169 18.90 3.87 -3.51
CA TYR A 169 20.05 3.47 -2.69
C TYR A 169 21.06 2.59 -3.46
N ASN A 170 20.76 2.15 -4.69
CA ASN A 170 21.73 1.44 -5.52
C ASN A 170 22.48 2.42 -6.42
N LYS A 171 23.82 2.41 -6.33
CA LYS A 171 24.72 3.25 -7.14
C LYS A 171 24.54 3.03 -8.65
N ASN A 172 24.22 1.81 -9.08
CA ASN A 172 23.99 1.49 -10.49
C ASN A 172 22.71 2.13 -11.03
N ALA A 173 21.80 2.59 -10.17
CA ALA A 173 20.56 3.27 -10.53
C ALA A 173 20.60 4.79 -10.34
N GLN A 174 21.75 5.37 -10.01
CA GLN A 174 21.91 6.79 -9.67
C GLN A 174 21.32 7.74 -10.74
N GLN A 175 21.48 7.40 -12.02
CA GLN A 175 20.93 8.18 -13.15
C GLN A 175 19.39 8.28 -13.17
N PHE A 176 18.69 7.39 -12.47
CA PHE A 176 17.24 7.35 -12.37
C PHE A 176 16.69 8.03 -11.11
N VAL A 177 17.55 8.43 -10.16
CA VAL A 177 17.11 9.10 -8.92
C VAL A 177 16.38 10.40 -9.23
N ILE A 178 16.99 11.31 -9.99
CA ILE A 178 16.36 12.61 -10.32
C ILE A 178 15.08 12.43 -11.16
N PRO A 179 15.04 11.61 -12.23
CA PRO A 179 13.79 11.29 -12.91
C PRO A 179 12.69 10.74 -11.98
N GLN A 180 13.05 9.91 -11.00
CA GLN A 180 12.11 9.39 -10.02
C GLN A 180 11.62 10.49 -9.06
N VAL A 181 12.52 11.33 -8.54
CA VAL A 181 12.18 12.49 -7.69
C VAL A 181 11.18 13.40 -8.39
N LYS A 182 11.39 13.69 -9.68
CA LYS A 182 10.47 14.47 -10.51
C LYS A 182 9.07 13.88 -10.63
N LYS A 183 8.98 12.55 -10.82
CA LYS A 183 7.70 11.83 -10.85
C LYS A 183 6.98 11.86 -9.50
N VAL A 184 7.73 11.67 -8.41
CA VAL A 184 7.21 11.75 -7.04
C VAL A 184 6.65 13.13 -6.75
N ALA A 185 7.43 14.19 -7.01
CA ALA A 185 7.00 15.57 -6.83
C ALA A 185 5.74 15.91 -7.62
N GLN A 186 5.64 15.42 -8.86
CA GLN A 186 4.46 15.60 -9.71
C GLN A 186 3.22 14.92 -9.15
N SER A 187 3.37 13.72 -8.61
CA SER A 187 2.25 12.99 -7.99
C SER A 187 1.80 13.65 -6.70
N LEU A 188 2.74 14.13 -5.86
CA LEU A 188 2.45 14.92 -4.67
C LEU A 188 1.74 16.24 -5.03
N LEU A 189 2.18 16.93 -6.08
CA LEU A 189 1.52 18.12 -6.60
C LEU A 189 0.07 17.81 -6.99
N ASN A 190 -0.14 16.71 -7.72
CA ASN A 190 -1.47 16.31 -8.15
C ASN A 190 -2.41 16.00 -6.98
N LEU A 191 -1.88 15.38 -5.92
CA LEU A 191 -2.59 15.11 -4.69
C LEU A 191 -2.99 16.39 -3.95
N VAL A 192 -2.07 17.33 -3.75
CA VAL A 192 -2.38 18.56 -2.99
C VAL A 192 -3.32 19.46 -3.77
N VAL A 193 -3.19 19.53 -5.11
CA VAL A 193 -4.10 20.32 -5.95
C VAL A 193 -5.49 19.70 -6.00
N SER A 194 -5.63 18.37 -6.07
CA SER A 194 -6.95 17.73 -6.03
C SER A 194 -7.69 17.97 -4.71
N MET A 195 -6.95 18.25 -3.64
CA MET A 195 -7.47 18.63 -2.33
C MET A 195 -7.58 20.14 -2.10
N GLU A 196 -7.15 20.96 -3.06
CA GLU A 196 -7.06 22.42 -2.98
C GLU A 196 -6.18 22.90 -1.81
N GLU A 197 -4.95 22.37 -1.69
CA GLU A 197 -4.05 22.63 -0.56
C GLU A 197 -2.71 23.24 -0.97
N TYR A 198 -2.16 24.11 -0.12
CA TYR A 198 -0.82 24.69 -0.29
C TYR A 198 -0.01 24.44 0.98
N PRO A 199 0.69 23.30 1.14
CA PRO A 199 1.24 22.90 2.43
C PRO A 199 2.54 23.62 2.81
N PHE A 200 2.83 23.73 4.10
CA PHE A 200 4.19 23.95 4.59
C PHE A 200 5.02 22.68 4.35
N ILE A 201 6.21 22.82 3.76
CA ILE A 201 7.06 21.68 3.45
C ILE A 201 8.10 21.51 4.56
N ARG A 202 8.14 20.30 5.13
CA ARG A 202 9.22 19.84 6.03
C ARG A 202 9.82 18.57 5.45
N PHE A 203 11.10 18.34 5.72
CA PHE A 203 11.77 17.14 5.25
C PHE A 203 12.70 16.57 6.32
N TYR A 204 12.92 15.26 6.31
CA TYR A 204 13.88 14.60 7.16
C TYR A 204 15.32 14.95 6.75
N SER A 205 16.08 15.51 7.69
CA SER A 205 17.49 15.83 7.56
C SER A 205 18.28 15.05 8.62
N PRO A 206 18.74 13.83 8.30
CA PRO A 206 19.51 13.01 9.24
C PRO A 206 20.80 13.73 9.67
N LEU A 207 20.96 13.94 10.97
CA LEU A 207 22.17 14.55 11.55
C LEU A 207 23.35 13.56 11.67
N GLN A 208 23.08 12.26 11.52
CA GLN A 208 24.00 11.16 11.74
C GLN A 208 24.13 10.29 10.47
N GLY A 209 25.29 9.67 10.30
CA GLY A 209 25.58 8.78 9.17
C GLY A 209 25.95 9.54 7.89
N GLU A 210 26.81 8.93 7.09
CA GLU A 210 27.23 9.44 5.78
C GLU A 210 26.91 8.37 4.73
N TYR A 211 25.90 8.64 3.91
CA TYR A 211 25.45 7.77 2.83
C TYR A 211 24.89 8.63 1.69
N GLU A 212 24.93 8.10 0.47
CA GLU A 212 24.64 8.89 -0.72
C GLU A 212 23.20 9.43 -0.76
N ALA A 213 22.23 8.63 -0.33
CA ALA A 213 20.80 8.99 -0.32
C ALA A 213 20.40 9.93 0.83
N LYS A 214 21.33 10.39 1.68
CA LYS A 214 21.07 11.23 2.85
C LYS A 214 20.29 12.52 2.53
N THR A 215 20.49 13.07 1.33
CA THR A 215 19.84 14.30 0.85
C THR A 215 18.55 14.05 0.08
N LEU A 216 18.11 12.79 -0.08
CA LEU A 216 16.94 12.44 -0.88
C LEU A 216 15.65 13.17 -0.44
N PRO A 217 15.31 13.26 0.87
CA PRO A 217 14.12 14.01 1.29
C PRO A 217 14.18 15.50 0.91
N GLU A 218 15.37 16.11 0.97
CA GLU A 218 15.57 17.51 0.57
C GLU A 218 15.41 17.70 -0.94
N LEU A 219 15.94 16.78 -1.76
CA LEU A 219 15.78 16.81 -3.21
C LEU A 219 14.30 16.74 -3.62
N ILE A 220 13.51 15.88 -2.96
CA ILE A 220 12.07 15.78 -3.21
C ILE A 220 11.35 17.05 -2.75
N ALA A 221 11.75 17.64 -1.62
CA ALA A 221 11.17 18.89 -1.12
C ALA A 221 11.43 20.08 -2.06
N ASP A 222 12.64 20.20 -2.60
CA ASP A 222 13.00 21.25 -3.57
C ASP A 222 12.23 21.09 -4.88
N GLU A 223 12.23 19.89 -5.45
CA GLU A 223 11.52 19.60 -6.71
C GLU A 223 10.00 19.82 -6.55
N PHE A 224 9.39 19.38 -5.45
CA PHE A 224 7.97 19.64 -5.17
C PHE A 224 7.70 21.14 -5.04
N GLN A 225 8.53 21.88 -4.30
CA GLN A 225 8.38 23.33 -4.18
C GLN A 225 8.49 24.03 -5.55
N GLN A 226 9.42 23.60 -6.39
CA GLN A 226 9.58 24.15 -7.74
C GLN A 226 8.32 23.95 -8.58
N GLN A 227 7.83 22.70 -8.67
CA GLN A 227 6.63 22.39 -9.45
C GLN A 227 5.38 23.07 -8.87
N MET A 228 5.29 23.24 -7.55
CA MET A 228 4.23 23.99 -6.89
C MET A 228 4.27 25.47 -7.26
N ASP A 229 5.46 26.09 -7.26
CA ASP A 229 5.65 27.48 -7.66
C ASP A 229 5.27 27.67 -9.14
N ASP A 230 5.66 26.73 -10.02
CA ASP A 230 5.31 26.74 -11.44
C ASP A 230 3.80 26.59 -11.66
N TYR A 231 3.14 25.69 -10.93
CA TYR A 231 1.69 25.55 -10.96
C TYR A 231 0.99 26.85 -10.53
N CYS A 232 1.44 27.50 -9.47
CA CYS A 232 0.86 28.75 -8.97
C CYS A 232 1.08 29.92 -9.95
N ARG A 233 2.19 29.96 -10.70
CA ARG A 233 2.41 30.99 -11.75
C ARG A 233 1.42 30.91 -12.91
N ILE A 234 0.92 29.71 -13.19
CA ILE A 234 -0.07 29.46 -14.25
C ILE A 234 -1.49 29.64 -13.69
N ASN A 235 -1.68 29.46 -12.38
CA ASN A 235 -2.97 29.49 -11.71
C ASN A 235 -2.99 30.60 -10.63
N ASP A 236 -3.13 31.86 -11.03
CA ASP A 236 -3.07 33.05 -10.16
C ASP A 236 -4.03 33.02 -8.95
N ASN A 237 -5.14 32.28 -9.07
CA ASN A 237 -6.15 32.14 -8.02
C ASN A 237 -5.91 30.95 -7.07
N TYR A 238 -4.72 30.35 -7.11
CA TYR A 238 -4.34 29.23 -6.26
C TYR A 238 -3.37 29.64 -5.14
N PRO A 239 -3.57 29.19 -3.89
CA PRO A 239 -4.77 28.50 -3.40
C PRO A 239 -5.98 29.43 -3.36
N THR A 240 -7.19 28.87 -3.33
CA THR A 240 -8.41 29.69 -3.31
C THR A 240 -8.46 30.57 -2.04
N PRO A 241 -9.14 31.72 -2.06
CA PRO A 241 -9.27 32.58 -0.88
C PRO A 241 -9.88 31.85 0.33
N GLU A 242 -10.77 30.90 0.09
CA GLU A 242 -11.40 30.07 1.12
C GLU A 242 -10.40 29.14 1.81
N VAL A 243 -9.49 28.53 1.04
CA VAL A 243 -8.40 27.71 1.59
C VAL A 243 -7.38 28.59 2.30
N SER A 244 -7.07 29.75 1.74
CA SER A 244 -6.11 30.69 2.32
C SER A 244 -6.55 31.28 3.66
N ALA A 245 -7.86 31.28 3.94
CA ALA A 245 -8.41 31.68 5.24
C ALA A 245 -8.32 30.57 6.32
N LYS A 246 -7.93 29.34 5.95
CA LYS A 246 -7.84 28.19 6.86
C LYS A 246 -6.41 27.99 7.34
N THR A 247 -6.26 27.18 8.38
CA THR A 247 -4.94 26.73 8.83
C THR A 247 -4.27 25.93 7.72
N ARG A 248 -3.10 26.40 7.28
CA ARG A 248 -2.33 25.78 6.19
C ARG A 248 -1.99 24.32 6.51
N SER A 249 -2.08 23.45 5.51
CA SER A 249 -1.67 22.05 5.62
C SER A 249 -0.15 21.91 5.76
N ILE A 250 0.32 20.70 6.09
CA ILE A 250 1.75 20.39 6.22
C ILE A 250 2.06 19.15 5.37
N LEU A 251 3.14 19.21 4.60
CA LEU A 251 3.73 18.08 3.88
C LEU A 251 5.07 17.75 4.52
N LEU A 252 5.17 16.55 5.10
CA LEU A 252 6.40 15.99 5.63
C LEU A 252 6.96 14.97 4.62
N ILE A 253 8.21 15.16 4.20
CA ILE A 253 8.93 14.25 3.31
C ILE A 253 10.02 13.53 4.11
N THR A 254 10.05 12.21 4.04
CA THR A 254 11.02 11.36 4.73
C THR A 254 11.52 10.27 3.79
N ASP A 255 12.48 9.46 4.23
CA ASP A 255 12.95 8.28 3.53
C ASP A 255 12.95 7.04 4.45
N ARG A 256 13.18 5.86 3.88
CA ARG A 256 13.18 4.60 4.63
C ARG A 256 14.22 4.55 5.77
N THR A 257 15.23 5.42 5.75
CA THR A 257 16.28 5.45 6.79
C THR A 257 15.80 6.04 8.12
N ILE A 258 14.58 6.59 8.18
CA ILE A 258 13.96 7.12 9.39
C ILE A 258 13.69 6.06 10.46
N ASP A 259 13.40 4.83 10.05
CA ASP A 259 13.07 3.70 10.92
C ASP A 259 13.39 2.39 10.18
N LEU A 260 14.36 1.64 10.70
CA LEU A 260 14.77 0.34 10.13
C LEU A 260 14.11 -0.85 10.84
N TYR A 261 13.41 -0.64 11.96
CA TYR A 261 12.71 -1.71 12.69
C TYR A 261 11.34 -1.97 12.09
N ALA A 262 10.54 -0.92 11.85
CA ALA A 262 9.16 -1.06 11.38
C ALA A 262 8.99 -1.99 10.14
N PRO A 263 9.91 -2.01 9.15
CA PRO A 263 9.79 -2.90 8.00
C PRO A 263 10.04 -4.38 8.29
N ILE A 264 10.66 -4.74 9.42
CA ILE A 264 11.10 -6.13 9.70
C ILE A 264 10.47 -6.76 10.94
N LEU A 265 9.61 -6.03 11.67
CA LEU A 265 8.92 -6.57 12.84
C LEU A 265 7.69 -7.40 12.47
N HIS A 266 7.44 -8.47 13.22
CA HIS A 266 6.17 -9.19 13.13
C HIS A 266 5.07 -8.35 13.76
N GLU A 267 4.07 -7.99 12.96
CA GLU A 267 2.92 -7.19 13.40
C GLU A 267 1.69 -8.08 13.54
N PHE A 268 0.96 -7.91 14.64
CA PHE A 268 -0.19 -8.76 14.99
C PHE A 268 -1.55 -8.08 14.77
N THR A 269 -1.57 -6.97 14.03
CA THR A 269 -2.83 -6.43 13.49
C THR A 269 -3.21 -7.10 12.19
N TYR A 270 -4.51 -7.31 11.97
CA TYR A 270 -5.02 -8.23 10.96
C TYR A 270 -4.40 -8.08 9.56
N GLN A 271 -4.41 -6.88 8.98
CA GLN A 271 -3.85 -6.64 7.63
C GLN A 271 -2.34 -6.84 7.60
N ALA A 272 -1.61 -6.24 8.56
CA ALA A 272 -0.16 -6.35 8.61
C ALA A 272 0.30 -7.80 8.75
N MET A 273 -0.34 -8.56 9.64
CA MET A 273 -0.07 -9.98 9.87
C MET A 273 -0.36 -10.81 8.61
N ALA A 274 -1.53 -10.62 8.01
CA ALA A 274 -1.93 -11.37 6.82
C ALA A 274 -0.98 -11.12 5.64
N MET A 275 -0.58 -9.87 5.41
CA MET A 275 0.34 -9.51 4.33
C MET A 275 1.78 -9.99 4.60
N ASP A 276 2.16 -10.22 5.86
CA ASP A 276 3.48 -10.74 6.24
C ASP A 276 3.57 -12.26 6.07
N ILE A 277 2.66 -13.02 6.69
CA ILE A 277 2.87 -14.47 6.89
C ILE A 277 2.11 -15.38 5.93
N VAL A 278 1.08 -14.88 5.23
CA VAL A 278 0.29 -15.69 4.29
C VAL A 278 0.96 -15.66 2.92
N GLU A 279 1.59 -16.77 2.53
CA GLU A 279 2.46 -16.86 1.35
C GLU A 279 1.86 -16.30 0.05
N SER A 280 0.59 -16.55 -0.25
CA SER A 280 -0.05 -16.04 -1.47
C SER A 280 -0.19 -14.51 -1.45
N LEU A 281 -0.50 -13.93 -0.28
CA LEU A 281 -0.56 -12.48 -0.07
C LEU A 281 0.86 -11.89 -0.10
N GLU A 282 1.80 -12.53 0.60
CA GLU A 282 3.20 -12.11 0.70
C GLU A 282 3.89 -12.05 -0.67
N LYS A 283 3.63 -13.02 -1.56
CA LYS A 283 4.31 -13.12 -2.86
C LYS A 283 3.55 -12.45 -4.01
N ARG A 284 2.22 -12.50 -4.00
CA ARG A 284 1.39 -12.12 -5.15
C ARG A 284 0.32 -11.09 -4.83
N ASN A 285 0.21 -10.64 -3.58
CA ASN A 285 -0.84 -9.74 -3.11
C ASN A 285 -2.26 -10.27 -3.41
N VAL A 286 -2.45 -11.60 -3.42
CA VAL A 286 -3.77 -12.24 -3.57
C VAL A 286 -3.95 -13.31 -2.51
N PHE A 287 -5.15 -13.39 -1.95
CA PHE A 287 -5.54 -14.47 -1.08
C PHE A 287 -6.23 -15.57 -1.87
N GLU A 288 -5.74 -16.79 -1.71
CA GLU A 288 -6.29 -17.98 -2.33
C GLU A 288 -6.86 -18.89 -1.25
N TYR A 289 -8.14 -19.23 -1.39
CA TYR A 289 -8.86 -20.07 -0.45
C TYR A 289 -9.99 -20.83 -1.14
N GLN A 290 -10.41 -21.91 -0.49
CA GLN A 290 -11.58 -22.68 -0.92
C GLN A 290 -12.81 -22.17 -0.18
N SER A 291 -13.86 -21.85 -0.95
CA SER A 291 -15.16 -21.47 -0.43
C SER A 291 -16.19 -22.53 -0.79
N GLU A 292 -16.98 -22.95 0.18
CA GLU A 292 -18.17 -23.78 -0.06
C GLU A 292 -19.34 -22.90 -0.53
N ASN A 293 -20.08 -23.34 -1.54
CA ASN A 293 -21.28 -22.67 -2.03
C ASN A 293 -22.57 -23.24 -1.39
N GLU A 294 -23.74 -22.67 -1.72
CA GLU A 294 -25.04 -23.13 -1.20
C GLU A 294 -25.39 -24.59 -1.53
N ARG A 295 -24.71 -25.17 -2.53
CA ARG A 295 -24.90 -26.54 -2.99
C ARG A 295 -23.90 -27.52 -2.36
N GLY A 296 -23.02 -27.05 -1.49
CA GLY A 296 -21.95 -27.84 -0.89
C GLY A 296 -20.76 -28.11 -1.81
N GLU A 297 -20.65 -27.40 -2.94
CA GLU A 297 -19.50 -27.51 -3.86
C GLU A 297 -18.40 -26.54 -3.43
N PHE A 298 -17.15 -27.01 -3.45
CA PHE A 298 -15.98 -26.17 -3.18
C PHE A 298 -15.54 -25.43 -4.44
N ILE A 299 -15.33 -24.12 -4.29
CA ILE A 299 -14.86 -23.22 -5.34
C ILE A 299 -13.55 -22.61 -4.88
N ASP A 300 -12.50 -22.72 -5.70
CA ASP A 300 -11.26 -22.00 -5.51
C ASP A 300 -11.49 -20.51 -5.80
N ALA A 301 -11.29 -19.67 -4.78
CA ALA A 301 -11.46 -18.23 -4.85
C ALA A 301 -10.10 -17.53 -4.76
N VAL A 302 -9.90 -16.54 -5.64
CA VAL A 302 -8.72 -15.66 -5.65
C VAL A 302 -9.19 -14.23 -5.46
N VAL A 303 -8.79 -13.60 -4.36
CA VAL A 303 -9.30 -12.28 -3.95
C VAL A 303 -8.15 -11.35 -3.59
N LYS A 304 -8.23 -10.08 -4.02
CA LYS A 304 -7.36 -9.00 -3.53
C LYS A 304 -8.00 -8.31 -2.33
N LEU A 305 -7.16 -7.86 -1.39
CA LEU A 305 -7.60 -7.17 -0.17
C LEU A 305 -7.57 -5.65 -0.32
N ASP A 306 -8.09 -5.16 -1.44
CA ASP A 306 -8.09 -3.74 -1.85
C ASP A 306 -9.51 -3.14 -1.97
N ASN A 307 -10.54 -3.90 -1.59
CA ASN A 307 -11.92 -3.46 -1.67
C ASN A 307 -12.30 -2.55 -0.48
N GLU A 308 -12.18 -1.24 -0.65
CA GLU A 308 -12.61 -0.25 0.37
C GLU A 308 -14.14 -0.14 0.54
N ASN A 309 -14.96 -0.88 -0.22
CA ASN A 309 -16.39 -1.02 0.04
C ASN A 309 -16.73 -2.24 0.92
N ASP A 310 -15.72 -3.04 1.27
CA ASP A 310 -15.86 -4.12 2.23
C ASP A 310 -15.81 -3.57 3.66
N GLU A 311 -16.99 -3.44 4.27
CA GLU A 311 -17.12 -2.89 5.63
C GLU A 311 -16.45 -3.80 6.68
N ASP A 312 -16.39 -5.11 6.45
CA ASP A 312 -15.70 -6.02 7.37
C ASP A 312 -14.19 -5.82 7.30
N TRP A 313 -13.63 -5.76 6.10
CA TRP A 313 -12.21 -5.48 5.90
C TRP A 313 -11.80 -4.16 6.57
N VAL A 314 -12.51 -3.07 6.27
CA VAL A 314 -12.17 -1.72 6.75
C VAL A 314 -12.24 -1.64 8.28
N ASN A 315 -13.22 -2.30 8.92
CA ASN A 315 -13.35 -2.30 10.37
C ASN A 315 -12.34 -3.22 11.07
N LEU A 316 -11.93 -4.32 10.43
CA LEU A 316 -11.08 -5.35 11.05
C LEU A 316 -9.58 -5.14 10.80
N ARG A 317 -9.18 -4.54 9.67
CA ARG A 317 -7.79 -4.54 9.17
C ARG A 317 -6.75 -4.00 10.13
N HIS A 318 -7.12 -3.01 10.94
CA HIS A 318 -6.22 -2.33 11.88
C HIS A 318 -6.34 -2.83 13.32
N SER A 319 -7.32 -3.70 13.59
CA SER A 319 -7.51 -4.30 14.91
C SER A 319 -6.52 -5.43 15.15
N HIS A 320 -6.23 -5.72 16.42
CA HIS A 320 -5.39 -6.85 16.78
C HIS A 320 -6.03 -8.17 16.32
N ILE A 321 -5.26 -9.15 15.84
CA ILE A 321 -5.79 -10.36 15.21
C ILE A 321 -6.78 -11.13 16.10
N ILE A 322 -6.54 -11.14 17.42
CA ILE A 322 -7.46 -11.75 18.40
C ILE A 322 -8.80 -11.00 18.44
N GLU A 323 -8.75 -9.68 18.45
CA GLU A 323 -9.95 -8.83 18.47
C GLU A 323 -10.72 -8.99 17.16
N SER A 324 -10.02 -9.01 16.02
CA SER A 324 -10.64 -9.27 14.72
C SER A 324 -11.31 -10.65 14.67
N SER A 325 -10.69 -11.68 15.27
CA SER A 325 -11.28 -13.03 15.41
C SER A 325 -12.55 -13.04 16.27
N GLU A 326 -12.55 -12.31 17.39
CA GLU A 326 -13.71 -12.17 18.26
C GLU A 326 -14.86 -11.41 17.54
N LEU A 327 -14.53 -10.30 16.86
CA LEU A 327 -15.50 -9.46 16.14
C LEU A 327 -16.17 -10.21 14.98
N ILE A 328 -15.40 -10.94 14.16
CA ILE A 328 -15.98 -11.69 13.03
C ILE A 328 -16.92 -12.80 13.51
N VAL A 329 -16.55 -13.53 14.58
CA VAL A 329 -17.40 -14.58 15.16
C VAL A 329 -18.68 -13.99 15.76
N ASN A 330 -18.58 -12.85 16.43
CA ASN A 330 -19.75 -12.14 16.95
C ASN A 330 -20.69 -11.72 15.81
N LYS A 331 -20.14 -11.16 14.72
CA LYS A 331 -20.94 -10.76 13.54
C LYS A 331 -21.65 -11.95 12.90
N ILE A 332 -20.98 -13.09 12.74
CA ILE A 332 -21.60 -14.33 12.25
C ILE A 332 -22.74 -14.78 13.19
N THR A 333 -22.50 -14.74 14.50
CA THR A 333 -23.51 -15.13 15.50
C THR A 333 -24.73 -14.20 15.47
N GLU A 334 -24.51 -12.89 15.30
CA GLU A 334 -25.58 -11.91 15.15
C GLU A 334 -26.38 -12.11 13.86
N LEU A 335 -25.72 -12.41 12.75
CA LEU A 335 -26.38 -12.72 11.48
C LEU A 335 -27.32 -13.92 11.62
N ILE A 336 -26.86 -14.98 12.30
CA ILE A 336 -27.68 -16.18 12.59
C ILE A 336 -28.84 -15.86 13.53
N LYS A 337 -28.58 -15.02 14.55
CA LYS A 337 -29.60 -14.62 15.52
C LYS A 337 -30.71 -13.77 14.89
N ASN A 338 -30.35 -12.89 13.96
CA ASN A 338 -31.29 -11.98 13.29
C ASN A 338 -32.11 -12.68 12.19
N ASN A 339 -31.69 -13.87 11.73
CA ASN A 339 -32.36 -14.64 10.68
C ASN A 339 -32.83 -16.05 11.13
N PRO A 340 -33.66 -16.17 12.19
CA PRO A 340 -34.09 -17.45 12.77
C PRO A 340 -34.83 -18.38 11.82
N LEU A 341 -35.58 -17.83 10.87
CA LEU A 341 -36.50 -18.59 10.01
C LEU A 341 -35.80 -19.29 8.83
N MET A 342 -34.50 -19.03 8.64
CA MET A 342 -33.70 -19.54 7.52
C MET A 342 -32.66 -20.58 7.96
N ILE A 343 -32.54 -20.86 9.26
CA ILE A 343 -31.40 -21.60 9.83
C ILE A 343 -31.86 -22.51 10.97
N ASP A 344 -31.38 -23.76 10.99
CA ASP A 344 -31.53 -24.66 12.13
C ASP A 344 -30.50 -24.35 13.23
N ARG A 345 -30.94 -23.70 14.31
CA ARG A 345 -30.08 -23.25 15.43
C ARG A 345 -29.51 -24.39 16.27
N SER A 346 -30.07 -25.59 16.19
CA SER A 346 -29.66 -26.73 17.03
C SER A 346 -28.22 -27.18 16.76
N LYS A 347 -27.65 -26.79 15.61
CA LYS A 347 -26.30 -27.18 15.18
C LYS A 347 -25.21 -26.13 15.45
N ALA A 348 -25.52 -24.93 15.90
CA ALA A 348 -24.59 -23.78 15.89
C ALA A 348 -23.70 -23.64 17.14
N SER A 349 -22.77 -24.58 17.39
CA SER A 349 -21.92 -24.52 18.61
C SER A 349 -20.44 -24.30 18.35
N THR A 350 -19.92 -24.79 17.22
CA THR A 350 -18.51 -24.68 16.85
C THR A 350 -18.29 -23.69 15.71
N SER A 351 -17.04 -23.24 15.53
CA SER A 351 -16.68 -22.38 14.40
C SER A 351 -17.00 -23.02 13.05
N SER A 352 -16.86 -24.34 12.92
CA SER A 352 -17.19 -25.07 11.70
C SER A 352 -18.70 -25.10 11.45
N ASP A 353 -19.50 -25.28 12.51
CA ASP A 353 -20.96 -25.25 12.40
C ASP A 353 -21.47 -23.88 11.96
N LEU A 354 -20.88 -22.81 12.49
CA LEU A 354 -21.21 -21.43 12.11
C LEU A 354 -20.92 -21.19 10.62
N MET A 355 -19.79 -21.69 10.12
CA MET A 355 -19.43 -21.56 8.69
C MET A 355 -20.33 -22.40 7.79
N TYR A 356 -20.70 -23.61 8.21
CA TYR A 356 -21.69 -24.43 7.49
C TYR A 356 -23.04 -23.70 7.37
N ILE A 357 -23.50 -23.07 8.46
CA ILE A 357 -24.72 -22.28 8.46
C ILE A 357 -24.62 -21.08 7.51
N VAL A 358 -23.49 -20.36 7.56
CA VAL A 358 -23.23 -19.21 6.67
C VAL A 358 -23.20 -19.65 5.21
N ALA A 359 -22.63 -20.82 4.89
CA ALA A 359 -22.60 -21.40 3.55
C ALA A 359 -24.00 -21.60 2.95
N HIS A 360 -24.97 -21.96 3.78
CA HIS A 360 -26.34 -22.30 3.37
C HIS A 360 -27.35 -21.14 3.56
N LEU A 361 -26.89 -19.95 3.93
CA LEU A 361 -27.74 -18.78 4.12
C LEU A 361 -28.19 -18.20 2.77
N LYS A 362 -29.49 -18.29 2.47
CA LYS A 362 -30.07 -17.80 1.21
C LYS A 362 -30.31 -16.29 1.24
N GLY A 363 -29.95 -15.60 0.15
CA GLY A 363 -30.24 -14.17 -0.05
C GLY A 363 -29.19 -13.20 0.53
N PHE A 364 -28.09 -13.73 1.08
CA PHE A 364 -27.00 -12.97 1.70
C PHE A 364 -25.66 -13.28 1.04
N ASP A 365 -25.64 -13.43 -0.29
CA ASP A 365 -24.46 -13.91 -1.03
C ASP A 365 -23.20 -13.07 -0.79
N GLU A 366 -23.33 -11.74 -0.80
CA GLU A 366 -22.19 -10.83 -0.60
C GLU A 366 -21.68 -10.87 0.85
N GLU A 367 -22.57 -10.79 1.84
CA GLU A 367 -22.19 -10.90 3.25
C GLU A 367 -21.55 -12.26 3.55
N ARG A 368 -22.10 -13.35 3.00
CA ARG A 368 -21.53 -14.69 3.10
C ARG A 368 -20.10 -14.72 2.56
N LYS A 369 -19.87 -14.19 1.34
CA LYS A 369 -18.52 -14.17 0.74
C LYS A 369 -17.53 -13.41 1.63
N GLN A 370 -17.91 -12.24 2.14
CA GLN A 370 -17.04 -11.39 2.98
C GLN A 370 -16.74 -12.04 4.33
N LEU A 371 -17.75 -12.58 5.02
CA LEU A 371 -17.58 -13.28 6.28
C LEU A 371 -16.71 -14.53 6.11
N THR A 372 -16.95 -15.31 5.05
CA THR A 372 -16.16 -16.51 4.76
C THR A 372 -14.71 -16.15 4.46
N LEU A 373 -14.48 -15.12 3.63
CA LEU A 373 -13.15 -14.60 3.32
C LEU A 373 -12.38 -14.24 4.59
N HIS A 374 -12.94 -13.35 5.42
CA HIS A 374 -12.24 -12.83 6.58
C HIS A 374 -12.03 -13.88 7.66
N LYS A 375 -13.04 -14.73 7.92
CA LYS A 375 -12.90 -15.81 8.89
C LYS A 375 -11.80 -16.80 8.48
N THR A 376 -11.80 -17.23 7.22
CA THR A 376 -10.79 -18.16 6.69
C THR A 376 -9.39 -17.56 6.74
N LEU A 377 -9.24 -16.27 6.38
CA LEU A 377 -7.95 -15.60 6.42
C LEU A 377 -7.45 -15.41 7.86
N ILE A 378 -8.32 -15.01 8.80
CA ILE A 378 -7.97 -14.87 10.22
C ILE A 378 -7.52 -16.21 10.81
N ASP A 379 -8.26 -17.29 10.55
CA ASP A 379 -7.89 -18.63 11.01
C ASP A 379 -6.53 -19.05 10.45
N LYS A 380 -6.31 -18.84 9.15
CA LYS A 380 -5.01 -19.13 8.51
C LYS A 380 -3.87 -18.35 9.16
N CYS A 381 -4.08 -17.08 9.52
CA CYS A 381 -3.07 -16.28 10.22
C CYS A 381 -2.75 -16.87 11.62
N LEU A 382 -3.79 -17.24 12.37
CA LEU A 382 -3.65 -17.85 13.70
C LEU A 382 -2.96 -19.21 13.64
N ASP A 383 -3.28 -20.04 12.65
CA ASP A 383 -2.66 -21.35 12.43
C ASP A 383 -1.19 -21.23 12.05
N ILE A 384 -0.83 -20.29 11.16
CA ILE A 384 0.57 -20.03 10.80
C ILE A 384 1.33 -19.51 12.02
N ASN A 385 0.76 -18.58 12.78
CA ASN A 385 1.37 -18.09 14.02
C ASN A 385 1.59 -19.19 15.06
N ALA A 386 0.63 -20.11 15.21
CA ALA A 386 0.75 -21.23 16.13
C ALA A 386 1.78 -22.28 15.67
N SER A 387 1.83 -22.57 14.36
CA SER A 387 2.79 -23.54 13.81
C SER A 387 4.23 -23.03 13.84
N ARG A 388 4.46 -21.74 13.54
CA ARG A 388 5.79 -21.11 13.61
C ARG A 388 6.15 -20.56 14.99
N LYS A 389 5.17 -20.54 15.91
CA LYS A 389 5.27 -19.98 17.27
C LYS A 389 5.83 -18.55 17.33
N LEU A 390 5.35 -17.71 16.41
CA LEU A 390 5.86 -16.33 16.25
C LEU A 390 5.57 -15.49 17.50
N ALA A 391 4.32 -15.47 17.96
CA ALA A 391 3.93 -14.72 19.14
C ALA A 391 4.60 -15.22 20.43
N GLU A 392 4.81 -16.53 20.56
CA GLU A 392 5.35 -17.15 21.78
C GLU A 392 6.84 -16.87 21.98
N PHE A 393 7.63 -16.81 20.89
CA PHE A 393 9.09 -16.74 20.98
C PHE A 393 9.72 -15.61 20.16
N ALA A 394 9.39 -15.51 18.87
CA ALA A 394 10.03 -14.53 17.98
C ALA A 394 9.65 -13.09 18.37
N ALA A 395 8.36 -12.83 18.56
CA ALA A 395 7.86 -11.49 18.84
C ALA A 395 8.39 -10.92 20.16
N ASP A 396 8.42 -11.70 21.24
CA ASP A 396 8.94 -11.21 22.53
C ASP A 396 10.41 -10.78 22.44
N PHE A 397 11.23 -11.55 21.71
CA PHE A 397 12.61 -11.20 21.42
C PHE A 397 12.71 -9.91 20.59
N GLU A 398 11.91 -9.80 19.54
CA GLU A 398 11.87 -8.61 18.67
C GLU A 398 11.53 -7.35 19.46
N GLN A 399 10.46 -7.41 20.26
CA GLN A 399 9.98 -6.30 21.07
C GLN A 399 11.00 -5.91 22.15
N THR A 400 11.64 -6.89 22.79
CA THR A 400 12.69 -6.65 23.78
C THR A 400 13.93 -5.99 23.17
N CYS A 401 14.34 -6.38 21.95
CA CYS A 401 15.43 -5.73 21.23
C CYS A 401 15.08 -4.28 20.85
N CYS A 402 13.87 -4.03 20.38
CA CYS A 402 13.40 -2.66 20.06
C CYS A 402 13.30 -1.77 21.30
N ALA A 403 13.11 -2.38 22.48
CA ALA A 403 13.09 -1.74 23.79
C ALA A 403 14.45 -1.71 24.48
N GLU A 404 15.55 -1.71 23.72
CA GLU A 404 16.92 -1.60 24.24
C GLU A 404 17.28 -2.69 25.26
N GLY A 405 16.69 -3.87 25.10
CA GLY A 405 16.89 -5.04 25.96
C GLY A 405 16.01 -5.08 27.20
N ILE A 406 14.96 -4.24 27.28
CA ILE A 406 14.01 -4.21 28.39
C ILE A 406 12.79 -5.08 28.06
N SER A 407 12.54 -6.10 28.86
CA SER A 407 11.37 -6.99 28.73
C SER A 407 10.06 -6.25 29.00
N PHE A 408 8.93 -6.91 28.79
CA PHE A 408 7.62 -6.34 29.06
C PHE A 408 7.43 -5.98 30.55
N GLU A 409 8.01 -6.78 31.45
CA GLU A 409 8.01 -6.58 32.91
C GLU A 409 8.92 -5.42 33.36
N GLY A 410 9.70 -4.84 32.43
CA GLY A 410 10.66 -3.78 32.73
C GLY A 410 12.04 -4.28 33.15
N GLU A 411 12.31 -5.58 33.04
CA GLU A 411 13.59 -6.17 33.40
C GLU A 411 14.58 -6.12 32.24
N ARG A 412 15.85 -5.76 32.52
CA ARG A 412 16.88 -5.72 31.49
C ARG A 412 17.47 -7.10 31.23
N ASN A 413 17.26 -7.64 30.05
CA ASN A 413 17.85 -8.89 29.60
C ASN A 413 19.30 -8.67 29.08
N LYS A 414 20.27 -9.25 29.80
CA LYS A 414 21.70 -9.20 29.43
C LYS A 414 22.14 -10.35 28.52
N HIS A 415 21.30 -11.37 28.37
CA HIS A 415 21.60 -12.64 27.72
C HIS A 415 20.84 -12.85 26.40
N LEU A 416 20.34 -11.78 25.76
CA LEU A 416 19.64 -11.84 24.47
C LEU A 416 20.43 -12.56 23.35
N HIS A 417 21.75 -12.68 23.44
CA HIS A 417 22.51 -13.47 22.47
C HIS A 417 22.23 -14.97 22.60
N ASP A 418 22.05 -15.48 23.82
CA ASP A 418 21.72 -16.87 24.09
C ASP A 418 20.31 -17.17 23.57
N ASP A 419 19.36 -16.27 23.84
CA ASP A 419 17.99 -16.34 23.32
C ASP A 419 17.96 -16.38 21.79
N LEU A 420 18.76 -15.51 21.15
CA LEU A 420 18.88 -15.50 19.68
C LEU A 420 19.39 -16.84 19.15
N ILE A 421 20.44 -17.41 19.73
CA ILE A 421 20.99 -18.71 19.27
C ILE A 421 19.93 -19.81 19.39
N ILE A 422 19.19 -19.83 20.51
CA ILE A 422 18.08 -20.77 20.71
C ILE A 422 17.03 -20.59 19.63
N LEU A 423 16.62 -19.35 19.31
CA LEU A 423 15.65 -19.06 18.25
C LEU A 423 16.14 -19.52 16.87
N LEU A 424 17.40 -19.23 16.53
CA LEU A 424 17.99 -19.61 15.25
C LEU A 424 18.05 -21.13 15.06
N ALA A 425 18.26 -21.88 16.13
CA ALA A 425 18.33 -23.35 16.11
C ALA A 425 16.97 -24.05 15.94
N ARG A 426 15.85 -23.31 15.95
CA ARG A 426 14.52 -23.92 15.83
C ARG A 426 14.15 -24.24 14.39
N ASP A 427 13.50 -25.37 14.18
CA ASP A 427 13.05 -25.82 12.85
C ASP A 427 11.67 -25.27 12.46
N ASP A 428 10.90 -24.74 13.43
CA ASP A 428 9.55 -24.20 13.20
C ASP A 428 9.53 -22.77 12.64
N LEU A 429 10.64 -22.02 12.77
CA LEU A 429 10.78 -20.67 12.22
C LEU A 429 11.21 -20.68 10.75
N HIS A 430 10.58 -19.83 9.94
CA HIS A 430 10.97 -19.66 8.56
C HIS A 430 12.33 -18.94 8.46
N ILE A 431 13.07 -19.17 7.36
CA ILE A 431 14.39 -18.58 7.14
C ILE A 431 14.33 -17.04 7.21
N ASN A 432 13.30 -16.43 6.60
CA ASN A 432 13.11 -14.98 6.65
C ASN A 432 12.91 -14.48 8.09
N ASP A 433 12.22 -15.24 8.95
CA ASP A 433 11.99 -14.89 10.36
C ASP A 433 13.34 -14.85 11.08
N LYS A 434 14.17 -15.89 10.91
CA LYS A 434 15.53 -15.95 11.47
C LYS A 434 16.40 -14.77 11.01
N LEU A 435 16.33 -14.38 9.74
CA LEU A 435 17.09 -13.23 9.22
C LEU A 435 16.64 -11.91 9.84
N ARG A 436 15.32 -11.72 10.02
CA ARG A 436 14.76 -10.55 10.71
C ARG A 436 15.27 -10.49 12.14
N LEU A 437 15.28 -11.59 12.88
CA LEU A 437 15.81 -11.65 14.25
C LEU A 437 17.28 -11.21 14.31
N ILE A 438 18.12 -11.65 13.38
CA ILE A 438 19.54 -11.26 13.34
C ILE A 438 19.68 -9.76 13.00
N LEU A 439 18.89 -9.22 12.07
CA LEU A 439 18.90 -7.78 11.74
C LEU A 439 18.47 -6.92 12.94
N ILE A 440 17.36 -7.29 13.59
CA ILE A 440 16.83 -6.61 14.78
C ILE A 440 17.86 -6.62 15.90
N TYR A 441 18.52 -7.76 16.12
CA TYR A 441 19.60 -7.89 17.08
C TYR A 441 20.81 -7.03 16.73
N ALA A 442 21.19 -6.97 15.44
CA ALA A 442 22.28 -6.13 14.97
C ALA A 442 22.01 -4.64 15.21
N PHE A 443 20.78 -4.19 14.96
CA PHE A 443 20.35 -2.81 15.26
C PHE A 443 20.43 -2.52 16.75
N TYR A 444 19.92 -3.43 17.59
CA TYR A 444 19.98 -3.29 19.04
C TYR A 444 21.42 -3.20 19.57
N ARG A 445 22.34 -4.00 19.04
CA ARG A 445 23.76 -4.02 19.47
C ARG A 445 24.59 -2.86 18.91
N GLY A 446 24.04 -2.03 18.04
CA GLY A 446 24.79 -1.02 17.30
C GLY A 446 25.87 -1.65 16.42
N GLY A 447 25.55 -2.75 15.74
CA GLY A 447 26.46 -3.50 14.87
C GLY A 447 27.04 -4.78 15.49
N LEU A 448 27.43 -5.70 14.62
CA LEU A 448 27.96 -7.04 14.92
C LEU A 448 29.42 -7.19 14.49
N ILE A 449 30.13 -8.15 15.08
CA ILE A 449 31.44 -8.58 14.58
C ILE A 449 31.23 -9.58 13.44
N ARG A 450 31.99 -9.44 12.35
CA ARG A 450 31.83 -10.25 11.14
C ARG A 450 31.87 -11.75 11.41
N SER A 451 32.86 -12.21 12.18
CA SER A 451 32.99 -13.63 12.54
C SER A 451 31.81 -14.18 13.34
N ASP A 452 31.15 -13.34 14.13
CA ASP A 452 30.00 -13.78 14.94
C ASP A 452 28.73 -13.85 14.09
N PHE A 453 28.55 -12.90 13.18
CA PHE A 453 27.51 -12.97 12.15
C PHE A 453 27.64 -14.24 11.31
N GLU A 454 28.84 -14.58 10.84
CA GLU A 454 29.09 -15.82 10.07
C GLU A 454 28.73 -17.09 10.85
N LYS A 455 28.93 -17.10 12.18
CA LYS A 455 28.46 -18.20 13.05
C LYS A 455 26.93 -18.21 13.13
N MET A 456 26.29 -17.06 13.35
CA MET A 456 24.82 -16.94 13.41
C MET A 456 24.15 -17.43 12.13
N ILE A 457 24.71 -17.09 10.96
CA ILE A 457 24.20 -17.56 9.66
C ILE A 457 24.28 -19.09 9.54
N LYS A 458 25.33 -19.74 10.08
CA LYS A 458 25.41 -21.21 10.11
C LYS A 458 24.31 -21.84 10.98
N PHE A 459 23.91 -21.17 12.07
CA PHE A 459 22.81 -21.62 12.93
C PHE A 459 21.43 -21.49 12.28
N VAL A 460 21.27 -20.70 11.22
CA VAL A 460 20.00 -20.63 10.47
C VAL A 460 19.63 -22.02 9.91
N GLY A 461 20.62 -22.89 9.69
CA GLY A 461 20.42 -24.32 9.41
C GLY A 461 20.03 -24.62 7.95
N VAL A 462 20.53 -23.82 7.00
CA VAL A 462 20.15 -23.95 5.59
C VAL A 462 21.14 -24.82 4.83
N GLU A 463 20.64 -25.89 4.19
CA GLU A 463 21.46 -26.79 3.37
C GLU A 463 21.90 -26.16 2.04
N ASP A 464 21.07 -25.26 1.49
CA ASP A 464 21.37 -24.54 0.26
C ASP A 464 22.53 -23.55 0.45
N LYS A 465 23.62 -23.81 -0.27
CA LYS A 465 24.85 -22.99 -0.26
C LYS A 465 24.63 -21.55 -0.75
N HIS A 466 23.57 -21.28 -1.51
CA HIS A 466 23.27 -19.94 -2.03
C HIS A 466 22.60 -19.03 -1.00
N ILE A 467 21.85 -19.60 -0.04
CA ILE A 467 21.09 -18.83 0.94
C ILE A 467 22.01 -18.03 1.87
N PRO A 468 23.08 -18.58 2.48
CA PRO A 468 24.03 -17.80 3.27
C PRO A 468 24.58 -16.58 2.53
N GLY A 469 24.90 -16.72 1.23
CA GLY A 469 25.36 -15.60 0.41
C GLY A 469 24.29 -14.56 0.13
N LEU A 470 23.01 -14.94 0.02
CA LEU A 470 21.87 -13.99 -0.04
C LEU A 470 21.74 -13.23 1.27
N CYS A 471 21.82 -13.93 2.41
CA CYS A 471 21.77 -13.33 3.73
C CYS A 471 22.91 -12.33 3.92
N GLU A 472 24.14 -12.73 3.62
CA GLU A 472 25.32 -11.86 3.72
C GLU A 472 25.17 -10.58 2.89
N ARG A 473 24.59 -10.68 1.69
CA ARG A 473 24.26 -9.50 0.87
C ARG A 473 23.26 -8.56 1.54
N CYS A 474 22.20 -9.08 2.18
CA CYS A 474 21.26 -8.24 2.91
C CYS A 474 21.98 -7.37 3.94
N PHE A 475 22.86 -7.97 4.73
CA PHE A 475 23.56 -7.30 5.83
C PHE A 475 24.60 -6.31 5.30
N ASN A 476 25.42 -6.72 4.32
CA ASN A 476 26.44 -5.84 3.75
C ASN A 476 25.87 -4.53 3.21
N ASN A 477 24.62 -4.54 2.74
CA ASN A 477 23.97 -3.39 2.10
C ASN A 477 23.22 -2.47 3.08
N VAL A 478 23.17 -2.80 4.38
CA VAL A 478 22.50 -1.97 5.39
C VAL A 478 23.20 -0.62 5.59
N ASP A 479 24.51 -0.55 5.31
CA ASP A 479 25.30 0.68 5.32
C ASP A 479 24.73 1.75 4.37
N LYS A 480 24.17 1.33 3.22
CA LYS A 480 23.49 2.20 2.24
C LYS A 480 22.22 2.85 2.78
N LEU A 481 21.67 2.35 3.90
CA LEU A 481 20.56 2.96 4.65
C LEU A 481 21.03 3.75 5.88
N GLY A 482 22.32 4.09 5.94
CA GLY A 482 22.91 4.92 6.99
C GLY A 482 23.08 4.19 8.32
N PHE A 483 23.32 2.88 8.31
CA PHE A 483 23.61 2.10 9.51
C PHE A 483 24.83 1.18 9.32
N GLU A 484 25.89 1.39 10.10
CA GLU A 484 27.09 0.54 10.07
C GLU A 484 26.82 -0.78 10.80
N ILE A 485 26.43 -1.81 10.06
CA ILE A 485 26.03 -3.09 10.67
C ILE A 485 27.23 -3.94 11.13
N PHE A 486 28.42 -3.75 10.56
CA PHE A 486 29.61 -4.50 10.91
C PHE A 486 30.64 -3.61 11.59
N LYS A 487 31.02 -3.98 12.81
CA LYS A 487 32.07 -3.31 13.58
C LYS A 487 33.44 -3.65 13.01
N LYS A 488 34.32 -2.63 12.95
CA LYS A 488 35.72 -2.78 12.50
C LYS A 488 36.52 -3.73 13.38
N ASP A 489 36.34 -3.62 14.70
CA ASP A 489 37.02 -4.46 15.69
C ASP A 489 36.17 -4.61 16.97
N LEU A 490 36.60 -5.49 17.87
CA LEU A 490 35.91 -5.76 19.15
C LEU A 490 35.86 -4.54 20.08
N LYS A 491 36.77 -3.58 19.92
CA LYS A 491 36.84 -2.35 20.73
C LYS A 491 36.03 -1.20 20.15
N ALA A 492 35.55 -1.32 18.91
CA ALA A 492 34.70 -0.31 18.28
C ALA A 492 33.45 -0.06 19.13
N LYS A 493 33.14 1.22 19.34
CA LYS A 493 31.91 1.62 20.01
C LYS A 493 30.70 1.18 19.18
N PRO A 494 29.58 0.82 19.82
CA PRO A 494 28.34 0.58 19.11
C PRO A 494 27.95 1.79 18.24
N TYR A 495 27.55 1.53 17.01
CA TYR A 495 26.96 2.54 16.13
C TYR A 495 25.60 2.96 16.72
N MET A 496 25.44 4.26 16.97
CA MET A 496 24.20 4.83 17.47
C MET A 496 23.49 5.53 16.33
N LYS A 497 22.28 5.07 16.00
CA LYS A 497 21.37 5.73 15.07
C LYS A 497 20.14 6.18 15.84
N GLN A 498 19.77 7.44 15.71
CA GLN A 498 18.48 7.90 16.23
C GLN A 498 17.35 7.17 15.49
N MET A 499 16.59 6.36 16.24
CA MET A 499 15.31 5.82 15.80
C MET A 499 14.19 6.60 16.50
N PHE A 500 13.10 6.91 15.80
CA PHE A 500 12.01 7.73 16.33
C PHE A 500 10.85 6.92 16.92
N HIS A 501 10.99 5.59 16.97
CA HIS A 501 9.98 4.68 17.52
C HIS A 501 9.83 4.87 19.02
N THR A 502 8.69 4.45 19.55
CA THR A 502 8.43 4.44 21.00
C THR A 502 8.00 3.05 21.43
N ILE A 503 8.19 2.74 22.71
CA ILE A 503 7.80 1.46 23.30
C ILE A 503 6.72 1.72 24.35
N ASN A 504 5.57 1.06 24.20
CA ASN A 504 4.48 1.10 25.16
C ASN A 504 4.44 -0.17 26.00
N ASN A 505 4.91 -0.08 27.25
CA ASN A 505 4.88 -1.19 28.21
C ASN A 505 3.56 -1.28 28.99
N GLU A 506 2.65 -0.31 28.85
CA GLU A 506 1.34 -0.30 29.52
C GLU A 506 0.26 -1.00 28.67
N GLY A 507 0.62 -1.53 27.51
CA GLY A 507 -0.28 -2.19 26.57
C GLY A 507 -0.80 -3.55 27.05
N THR A 508 -1.88 -4.01 26.41
CA THR A 508 -2.51 -5.30 26.72
C THR A 508 -1.69 -6.51 26.26
N TYR A 509 -0.84 -6.33 25.25
CA TYR A 509 -0.13 -7.39 24.52
C TYR A 509 1.38 -7.15 24.58
N ASN A 510 2.14 -8.09 25.13
CA ASN A 510 3.60 -8.02 25.21
C ASN A 510 4.26 -8.11 23.83
N THR A 511 3.61 -8.78 22.87
CA THR A 511 4.07 -8.92 21.48
C THR A 511 3.89 -7.67 20.62
N SER A 512 3.25 -6.61 21.15
CA SER A 512 2.82 -5.44 20.36
C SER A 512 3.11 -4.13 21.10
N ARG A 513 4.33 -3.97 21.64
CA ARG A 513 4.78 -2.80 22.39
C ARG A 513 5.31 -1.69 21.49
N PHE A 514 5.93 -2.06 20.37
CA PHE A 514 6.56 -1.18 19.41
C PHE A 514 5.54 -0.28 18.72
N THR A 515 5.86 1.01 18.64
CA THR A 515 5.13 2.01 17.88
C THR A 515 6.06 2.60 16.82
N PRO A 516 5.72 2.53 15.51
CA PRO A 516 6.56 3.03 14.43
C PRO A 516 6.94 4.50 14.62
N GLY A 517 8.16 4.86 14.24
CA GLY A 517 8.67 6.23 14.41
C GLY A 517 7.83 7.29 13.71
N ILE A 518 7.26 6.95 12.55
CA ILE A 518 6.33 7.81 11.80
C ILE A 518 5.15 8.28 12.68
N LYS A 519 4.61 7.44 13.57
CA LYS A 519 3.50 7.84 14.44
C LYS A 519 3.91 8.99 15.37
N THR A 520 5.07 8.85 16.02
CA THR A 520 5.63 9.87 16.92
C THR A 520 5.92 11.16 16.18
N ILE A 521 6.56 11.05 15.00
CA ILE A 521 6.89 12.19 14.15
C ILE A 521 5.62 12.94 13.75
N MET A 522 4.63 12.25 13.21
CA MET A 522 3.36 12.85 12.76
C MET A 522 2.55 13.45 13.90
N GLN A 523 2.58 12.83 15.09
CA GLN A 523 1.99 13.42 16.30
C GLN A 523 2.66 14.75 16.67
N ASN A 524 3.99 14.84 16.55
CA ASN A 524 4.74 16.06 16.83
C ASN A 524 4.57 17.11 15.72
N VAL A 525 4.42 16.71 14.45
CA VAL A 525 4.02 17.62 13.35
C VAL A 525 2.69 18.28 13.69
N ALA A 526 1.70 17.47 14.10
CA ALA A 526 0.38 17.96 14.46
C ALA A 526 0.38 18.92 15.65
N ARG A 527 1.40 18.89 16.50
CA ARG A 527 1.55 19.79 17.65
C ARG A 527 2.49 20.96 17.39
N TYR A 528 3.04 21.08 16.18
CA TYR A 528 4.13 22.01 15.85
C TYR A 528 5.36 21.88 16.78
N SER A 529 5.55 20.69 17.36
CA SER A 529 6.62 20.40 18.32
C SER A 529 7.72 19.50 17.74
N LEU A 530 7.65 19.19 16.45
CA LEU A 530 8.66 18.38 15.78
C LEU A 530 9.97 19.17 15.64
N ASP A 531 11.07 18.52 16.00
CA ASP A 531 12.43 19.06 16.02
C ASP A 531 12.84 19.71 14.68
N ARG A 532 13.50 20.87 14.74
CA ARG A 532 13.83 21.66 13.55
C ARG A 532 15.20 21.31 12.95
N ASP A 533 16.08 20.68 13.71
CA ASP A 533 17.39 20.25 13.22
C ASP A 533 17.23 18.96 12.41
N TRP A 534 16.43 18.02 12.92
CA TRP A 534 16.11 16.77 12.21
C TRP A 534 15.05 16.94 11.12
N PHE A 535 14.16 17.93 11.24
CA PHE A 535 13.08 18.14 10.28
C PHE A 535 12.89 19.61 9.92
N PRO A 536 13.86 20.26 9.25
CA PRO A 536 13.75 21.68 8.90
C PRO A 536 12.54 21.96 7.99
N TYR A 537 12.09 23.22 8.02
CA TYR A 537 11.19 23.74 6.99
C TYR A 537 11.99 24.07 5.75
N PHE A 538 11.47 23.74 4.57
CA PHE A 538 12.17 23.99 3.32
C PHE A 538 12.27 25.50 3.00
N ARG A 539 11.15 26.23 3.10
CA ARG A 539 11.10 27.69 2.90
C ARG A 539 10.16 28.36 3.91
N ASP A 540 8.86 28.23 3.69
CA ASP A 540 7.85 28.86 4.54
C ASP A 540 7.75 28.16 5.89
N LYS A 541 7.51 28.95 6.94
CA LYS A 541 7.25 28.48 8.29
C LYS A 541 5.94 29.08 8.84
N PRO A 542 5.26 28.39 9.77
CA PRO A 542 4.07 28.92 10.43
C PRO A 542 4.34 30.26 11.10
N LEU A 543 3.35 31.15 11.07
CA LEU A 543 3.40 32.41 11.82
C LEU A 543 3.14 32.15 13.31
N ASP A 544 3.64 33.04 14.18
CA ASP A 544 3.51 32.90 15.64
C ASP A 544 2.03 32.83 16.11
N ASP A 545 1.11 33.49 15.40
CA ASP A 545 -0.33 33.44 15.67
C ASP A 545 -0.98 32.07 15.33
N GLU A 546 -0.47 31.36 14.32
CA GLU A 546 -0.93 30.02 13.96
C GLU A 546 -0.48 28.96 14.99
N LEU A 547 0.68 29.17 15.61
CA LEU A 547 1.23 28.31 16.68
C LEU A 547 0.38 28.38 17.97
N GLY A 548 -0.16 29.57 18.30
CA GLY A 548 -0.94 29.80 19.52
C GLY A 548 -2.33 29.13 19.53
N THR A 549 -2.95 28.98 18.35
CA THR A 549 -4.31 28.42 18.24
C THR A 549 -4.34 26.92 18.55
N SER A 550 -3.28 26.18 18.21
CA SER A 550 -3.14 24.73 18.44
C SER A 550 -2.89 24.31 19.90
N ILE A 551 -2.38 25.22 20.75
CA ILE A 551 -2.07 24.90 22.16
C ILE A 551 -3.32 25.02 23.05
N SER A 552 -4.35 25.75 22.61
CA SER A 552 -5.54 26.07 23.42
C SER A 552 -6.57 24.94 23.60
N THR A 553 -6.42 23.81 22.90
CA THR A 553 -7.36 22.66 22.97
C THR A 553 -6.92 21.53 23.90
N GLY A 554 -5.83 21.68 24.65
CA GLY A 554 -5.35 20.69 25.62
C GLY A 554 -5.55 21.12 27.08
N LYS A 555 -6.55 20.54 27.76
CA LYS A 555 -6.66 20.42 29.23
C LYS A 555 -6.74 21.73 30.05
N LYS A 556 -7.97 22.18 30.33
CA LYS A 556 -8.29 22.85 31.60
C LYS A 556 -8.67 21.77 32.62
N THR A 557 -7.75 21.44 33.53
CA THR A 557 -8.08 20.78 34.80
C THR A 557 -7.41 21.54 35.94
N SER A 558 -8.20 21.79 36.96
CA SER A 558 -8.00 22.64 38.14
C SER A 558 -6.93 22.16 39.13
N SER A 559 -6.43 23.15 39.90
CA SER A 559 -5.67 23.07 41.17
C SER A 559 -4.19 22.68 41.05
N SER A 560 -3.23 23.28 41.77
CA SER A 560 -3.31 23.97 43.05
C SER A 560 -2.18 25.02 43.21
N SER A 561 -2.49 25.97 44.09
CA SER A 561 -1.69 27.06 44.63
C SER A 561 -0.29 26.68 45.15
N SER A 562 0.70 27.52 44.85
CA SER A 562 1.77 27.81 45.81
C SER A 562 2.00 29.33 45.88
N LEU A 563 1.61 29.88 47.03
CA LEU A 563 1.92 31.21 47.50
C LEU A 563 3.35 31.21 48.05
N THR A 564 4.20 32.12 47.59
CA THR A 564 5.13 32.86 48.46
C THR A 564 5.32 34.24 47.85
N GLY A 565 5.01 35.27 48.63
CA GLY A 565 5.08 36.66 48.20
C GLY A 565 6.40 37.33 48.57
N ALA A 566 6.65 38.49 47.96
CA ALA A 566 7.15 39.68 48.64
C ALA A 566 6.97 40.90 47.72
N ASN A 567 6.44 41.96 48.32
CA ASN A 567 6.11 43.26 47.76
C ASN A 567 7.29 44.01 47.11
N ALA A 568 7.02 44.81 46.07
CA ALA A 568 7.22 46.26 46.13
C ALA A 568 6.62 47.00 44.92
N SER A 569 6.05 48.15 45.23
CA SER A 569 5.35 49.12 44.38
C SER A 569 6.26 49.85 43.39
N GLY A 570 5.74 50.23 42.21
CA GLY A 570 6.46 51.08 41.26
C GLY A 570 5.71 51.41 39.97
N THR A 571 5.09 52.58 39.97
CA THR A 571 4.50 53.38 38.88
C THR A 571 5.26 53.40 37.53
N VAL A 572 4.46 53.28 36.46
CA VAL A 572 4.49 54.00 35.15
C VAL A 572 5.81 54.64 34.69
N THR A 573 6.34 54.19 33.54
CA THR A 573 6.78 55.04 32.40
C THR A 573 6.94 54.24 31.11
N ARG A 574 6.41 54.79 30.01
CA ARG A 574 6.77 54.49 28.61
C ARG A 574 8.20 54.96 28.34
N ASP A 575 9.02 54.16 27.64
CA ASP A 575 9.70 54.55 26.39
C ASP A 575 10.81 53.58 25.94
N SER A 576 11.04 53.59 24.64
CA SER A 576 12.27 53.26 23.89
C SER A 576 12.59 51.81 23.51
N LEU A 577 12.14 51.46 22.31
CA LEU A 577 12.94 51.09 21.13
C LEU A 577 14.45 50.81 21.34
N SER A 578 14.91 49.62 20.94
CA SER A 578 16.19 49.46 20.26
C SER A 578 16.13 48.33 19.22
N SER A 579 16.10 48.73 17.95
CA SER A 579 16.32 47.88 16.79
C SER A 579 17.80 47.64 16.56
N SER A 580 18.17 46.42 16.17
CA SER A 580 19.31 46.09 15.30
C SER A 580 19.14 44.62 14.90
N GLY A 581 19.08 44.19 13.64
CA GLY A 581 19.43 44.82 12.38
C GLY A 581 20.15 43.76 11.53
N THR A 582 19.45 43.15 10.56
CA THR A 582 20.12 42.37 9.49
C THR A 582 19.42 42.63 8.16
N LEU A 583 20.14 43.35 7.30
CA LEU A 583 19.84 43.59 5.88
C LEU A 583 20.24 42.35 5.07
N ARG A 584 19.35 41.82 4.21
CA ARG A 584 19.65 41.35 2.85
C ARG A 584 18.39 40.97 2.03
N ASN A 585 18.26 41.68 0.91
CA ASN A 585 17.50 41.46 -0.35
C ASN A 585 15.96 41.58 -0.40
N PRO A 586 15.39 42.44 -1.29
CA PRO A 586 13.95 42.54 -1.52
C PRO A 586 13.54 41.51 -2.57
N ARG A 587 13.18 40.29 -2.15
CA ARG A 587 12.51 39.32 -3.01
C ARG A 587 11.01 39.45 -2.75
N ILE A 588 10.30 39.99 -3.74
CA ILE A 588 8.84 39.97 -3.97
C ILE A 588 8.02 39.69 -2.69
N LYS A 589 7.62 40.75 -1.99
CA LYS A 589 6.56 40.64 -0.98
C LYS A 589 5.25 40.36 -1.71
N ALA A 590 4.72 39.15 -1.58
CA ALA A 590 3.37 38.81 -2.02
C ALA A 590 2.35 39.58 -1.15
N ASN A 591 1.37 40.22 -1.81
CA ASN A 591 0.35 41.09 -1.19
C ASN A 591 -0.66 40.38 -0.26
N TRP A 592 -0.48 39.10 0.06
CA TRP A 592 -1.43 38.30 0.82
C TRP A 592 -1.37 38.52 2.34
N ALA A 593 -0.38 39.29 2.84
CA ALA A 593 -0.18 39.52 4.27
C ALA A 593 -1.09 40.61 4.90
N ASN A 594 -1.92 41.30 4.12
CA ASN A 594 -2.76 42.39 4.64
C ASN A 594 -4.25 42.18 4.35
N SER A 595 -4.90 41.28 5.09
CA SER A 595 -6.35 41.36 5.33
C SER A 595 -6.83 40.31 6.34
N SER A 596 -6.50 40.47 7.62
CA SER A 596 -7.15 39.74 8.72
C SER A 596 -8.10 40.64 9.53
N THR A 597 -8.52 41.79 9.00
CA THR A 597 -9.38 42.72 9.75
C THR A 597 -10.50 43.33 8.92
N SER A 598 -11.33 42.48 8.30
CA SER A 598 -12.75 42.80 8.04
C SER A 598 -13.44 41.60 7.40
N ILE A 599 -14.33 40.93 8.13
CA ILE A 599 -15.65 40.47 7.67
C ILE A 599 -16.37 39.97 8.94
N ALA A 600 -16.95 40.92 9.65
CA ALA A 600 -18.19 40.71 10.37
C ALA A 600 -19.26 41.43 9.54
N GLN A 601 -20.41 40.76 9.36
CA GLN A 601 -21.64 41.24 8.71
C GLN A 601 -21.74 41.08 7.18
N SER A 602 -22.35 39.97 6.76
CA SER A 602 -23.57 40.05 5.93
C SER A 602 -24.40 38.75 6.03
N ARG A 603 -25.52 38.81 6.74
CA ARG A 603 -26.66 37.89 6.57
C ARG A 603 -27.75 38.59 5.75
N ARG A 604 -28.56 37.76 5.06
CA ARG A 604 -29.84 37.98 4.31
C ARG A 604 -29.59 37.91 2.79
N TYR A 605 -30.18 36.97 2.02
CA TYR A 605 -31.58 36.51 1.91
C TYR A 605 -31.66 34.96 1.66
N GLY A 606 -32.51 34.19 2.38
CA GLY A 606 -33.75 33.50 1.91
C GLY A 606 -33.55 32.42 0.82
N ALA A 607 -33.99 31.16 0.87
CA ALA A 607 -34.82 30.36 1.79
C ALA A 607 -34.66 28.85 1.43
N GLY A 608 -34.76 27.95 2.42
CA GLY A 608 -35.21 26.55 2.24
C GLY A 608 -34.15 25.46 1.98
N GLY A 609 -33.55 24.91 3.04
CA GLY A 609 -32.80 23.65 2.98
C GLY A 609 -31.99 23.45 4.26
N GLY A 610 -32.20 22.32 4.96
CA GLY A 610 -31.64 22.06 6.29
C GLY A 610 -30.12 22.29 6.37
N SER A 611 -29.71 23.19 7.26
CA SER A 611 -28.30 23.50 7.49
C SER A 611 -27.62 22.34 8.22
N THR A 612 -26.97 21.45 7.47
CA THR A 612 -25.79 20.75 7.96
C THR A 612 -24.79 21.84 8.36
N PHE A 613 -24.38 21.89 9.62
CA PHE A 613 -23.26 22.74 10.03
C PHE A 613 -22.09 22.45 9.08
N PRO A 614 -21.41 23.46 8.50
CA PRO A 614 -20.22 23.20 7.71
C PRO A 614 -19.24 22.47 8.62
N SER A 615 -18.78 21.29 8.19
CA SER A 615 -17.72 20.58 8.90
C SER A 615 -16.59 21.57 9.12
N GLN A 616 -16.15 21.72 10.37
CA GLN A 616 -14.95 22.49 10.64
C GLN A 616 -13.85 21.88 9.79
N HIS A 617 -13.33 22.63 8.83
CA HIS A 617 -12.23 22.15 7.98
C HIS A 617 -11.04 21.86 8.87
N LYS A 618 -10.77 20.57 9.07
CA LYS A 618 -9.64 20.10 9.86
C LYS A 618 -8.35 20.34 9.07
N GLN A 619 -7.29 20.71 9.76
CA GLN A 619 -5.97 20.84 9.13
C GLN A 619 -5.54 19.48 8.56
N ARG A 620 -5.07 19.48 7.31
CA ARG A 620 -4.52 18.29 6.64
C ARG A 620 -3.02 18.19 6.84
N ILE A 621 -2.53 16.97 7.07
CA ILE A 621 -1.12 16.66 7.25
C ILE A 621 -0.76 15.46 6.38
N TYR A 622 0.14 15.66 5.43
CA TYR A 622 0.64 14.65 4.50
C TYR A 622 2.02 14.15 4.94
N CYS A 623 2.24 12.85 4.83
CA CYS A 623 3.54 12.22 4.99
C CYS A 623 3.91 11.45 3.73
N PHE A 624 5.06 11.73 3.16
CA PHE A 624 5.64 10.92 2.10
C PHE A 624 6.90 10.22 2.59
N VAL A 625 7.02 8.92 2.36
CA VAL A 625 8.21 8.12 2.73
C VAL A 625 8.81 7.54 1.46
N ALA A 626 9.95 8.07 1.02
CA ALA A 626 10.68 7.56 -0.13
C ALA A 626 11.33 6.21 0.21
N GLY A 627 11.08 5.20 -0.64
CA GLY A 627 11.64 3.86 -0.43
C GLY A 627 10.70 2.90 0.30
N GLY A 628 9.42 3.23 0.48
CA GLY A 628 8.42 2.27 0.96
C GLY A 628 7.84 2.57 2.36
N ILE A 629 6.51 2.42 2.50
CA ILE A 629 5.79 2.44 3.79
C ILE A 629 5.37 1.04 4.22
N THR A 630 5.20 0.82 5.52
CA THR A 630 4.72 -0.45 6.07
C THR A 630 3.24 -0.40 6.45
N TYR A 631 2.62 -1.58 6.63
CA TYR A 631 1.23 -1.65 7.13
C TYR A 631 1.06 -1.13 8.57
N SER A 632 2.10 -1.17 9.41
CA SER A 632 2.06 -0.60 10.75
C SER A 632 2.18 0.93 10.75
N GLU A 633 2.93 1.49 9.80
CA GLU A 633 2.96 2.93 9.54
C GLU A 633 1.62 3.41 8.99
N ILE A 634 1.00 2.66 8.07
CA ILE A 634 -0.36 2.94 7.57
C ILE A 634 -1.36 2.96 8.73
N ARG A 635 -1.40 1.90 9.56
CA ARG A 635 -2.29 1.83 10.74
C ARG A 635 -2.15 3.06 11.64
N SER A 636 -0.92 3.50 11.88
CA SER A 636 -0.62 4.64 12.76
C SER A 636 -1.31 5.94 12.31
N ILE A 637 -1.51 6.12 11.01
CA ILE A 637 -2.17 7.31 10.43
C ILE A 637 -3.67 7.32 10.70
N TYR A 638 -4.32 6.15 10.67
CA TYR A 638 -5.71 6.00 11.08
C TYR A 638 -5.89 6.25 12.57
N GLU A 639 -4.99 5.71 13.40
CA GLU A 639 -5.00 5.94 14.85
C GLU A 639 -4.82 7.43 15.20
N LEU A 640 -3.93 8.14 14.48
CA LEU A 640 -3.74 9.58 14.65
C LEU A 640 -4.96 10.39 14.19
N SER A 641 -5.56 10.04 13.05
CA SER A 641 -6.77 10.72 12.54
C SER A 641 -7.97 10.56 13.47
N ASN A 642 -8.07 9.42 14.18
CA ASN A 642 -9.12 9.18 15.16
C ASN A 642 -8.86 9.89 16.50
N SER A 643 -7.60 10.04 16.90
CA SER A 643 -7.23 10.59 18.21
C SER A 643 -6.98 12.10 18.19
N LEU A 644 -6.56 12.64 17.06
CA LEU A 644 -6.31 14.06 16.84
C LEU A 644 -7.37 14.58 15.87
N ASN A 645 -7.98 15.73 16.17
CA ASN A 645 -8.98 16.35 15.31
C ASN A 645 -8.34 17.00 14.05
N LYS A 646 -7.56 16.22 13.30
CA LYS A 646 -6.80 16.57 12.09
C LYS A 646 -6.87 15.41 11.10
N GLU A 647 -6.71 15.72 9.82
CA GLU A 647 -6.72 14.70 8.78
C GLU A 647 -5.30 14.33 8.40
N PHE A 648 -4.94 13.06 8.55
CA PHE A 648 -3.62 12.55 8.21
C PHE A 648 -3.67 11.67 6.96
N TYR A 649 -2.69 11.84 6.09
CA TYR A 649 -2.49 11.06 4.88
C TYR A 649 -1.04 10.59 4.79
N ILE A 650 -0.83 9.35 4.32
CA ILE A 650 0.51 8.80 4.10
C ILE A 650 0.64 8.22 2.71
N GLY A 651 1.83 8.33 2.12
CA GLY A 651 2.12 7.71 0.85
C GLY A 651 3.60 7.46 0.61
N SER A 652 3.85 6.78 -0.49
CA SER A 652 5.15 6.23 -0.92
C SER A 652 5.06 5.87 -2.40
N GLU A 653 6.14 5.34 -3.00
CA GLU A 653 6.04 4.65 -4.29
C GLU A 653 5.42 3.25 -4.12
N SER A 654 5.65 2.61 -2.97
CA SER A 654 5.14 1.26 -2.70
C SER A 654 4.86 1.00 -1.21
N ILE A 655 4.08 -0.05 -0.94
CA ILE A 655 3.84 -0.59 0.41
C ILE A 655 4.72 -1.83 0.57
N LEU A 656 5.65 -1.80 1.53
CA LEU A 656 6.58 -2.88 1.81
C LEU A 656 6.00 -3.88 2.80
N LYS A 657 6.08 -5.15 2.42
CA LYS A 657 6.07 -6.28 3.35
C LYS A 657 7.48 -6.55 3.86
N PRO A 658 7.66 -7.25 4.99
CA PRO A 658 9.00 -7.59 5.48
C PRO A 658 9.88 -8.29 4.45
N ARG A 659 9.30 -9.21 3.68
CA ARG A 659 9.98 -9.84 2.54
C ARG A 659 10.42 -8.84 1.48
N ASP A 660 9.58 -7.87 1.14
CA ASP A 660 9.89 -6.86 0.12
C ASP A 660 11.08 -6.00 0.58
N PHE A 661 11.15 -5.66 1.86
CA PHE A 661 12.28 -4.92 2.44
C PHE A 661 13.59 -5.74 2.39
N LEU A 662 13.55 -7.03 2.75
CA LEU A 662 14.72 -7.91 2.64
C LEU A 662 15.22 -8.03 1.18
N ILE A 663 14.31 -8.16 0.21
CA ILE A 663 14.65 -8.17 -1.22
C ILE A 663 15.23 -6.82 -1.64
N GLY A 664 14.65 -5.72 -1.14
CA GLY A 664 15.17 -4.37 -1.33
C GLY A 664 16.63 -4.27 -0.91
N LEU A 665 16.96 -4.71 0.31
CA LEU A 665 18.33 -4.77 0.81
C LEU A 665 19.26 -5.60 -0.08
N GLN A 666 18.84 -6.78 -0.53
CA GLN A 666 19.65 -7.60 -1.45
C GLN A 666 19.95 -6.88 -2.78
N ASN A 667 19.01 -6.07 -3.23
CA ASN A 667 19.06 -5.36 -4.50
C ASN A 667 19.83 -4.03 -4.41
N LEU A 668 20.32 -3.63 -3.25
CA LEU A 668 21.17 -2.43 -3.16
C LEU A 668 22.62 -2.70 -3.54
N GLY A 669 23.06 -3.96 -3.61
CA GLY A 669 24.46 -4.33 -3.81
C GLY A 669 25.02 -3.89 -5.16
N ASP A 670 26.31 -3.54 -5.20
CA ASP A 670 26.99 -3.06 -6.41
C ASP A 670 27.05 -4.13 -7.52
N ASN A 671 26.92 -5.40 -7.13
CA ASN A 671 26.84 -6.55 -8.05
C ASN A 671 25.50 -6.64 -8.81
N LYS A 672 24.49 -5.84 -8.45
CA LYS A 672 23.18 -5.82 -9.09
C LYS A 672 23.14 -4.75 -10.18
N THR A 673 23.29 -5.18 -11.43
CA THR A 673 23.16 -4.34 -12.63
C THR A 673 21.70 -3.97 -12.88
N LEU A 674 21.48 -2.92 -13.69
CA LEU A 674 20.14 -2.44 -14.06
C LEU A 674 19.24 -3.54 -14.65
N GLU A 675 19.81 -4.42 -15.46
CA GLU A 675 19.10 -5.56 -16.06
C GLU A 675 18.56 -6.55 -15.02
N HIS A 676 19.22 -6.67 -13.86
CA HIS A 676 18.82 -7.57 -12.78
C HIS A 676 17.87 -6.92 -11.75
N LEU A 677 17.70 -5.59 -11.79
CA LEU A 677 16.91 -4.86 -10.79
C LEU A 677 15.42 -4.75 -11.16
N ASP A 678 15.03 -5.15 -12.37
CA ASP A 678 13.65 -5.16 -12.87
C ASP A 678 12.87 -3.86 -12.63
N LEU A 679 13.54 -2.70 -12.77
CA LEU A 679 12.99 -1.40 -12.40
C LEU A 679 11.99 -0.88 -13.45
N ALA A 680 10.80 -0.49 -12.99
CA ALA A 680 9.75 0.07 -13.85
C ALA A 680 10.24 1.30 -14.63
N ILE A 681 10.94 2.22 -13.97
CA ILE A 681 11.46 3.44 -14.60
C ILE A 681 12.45 3.15 -15.75
N VAL A 682 13.22 2.07 -15.67
CA VAL A 682 14.13 1.65 -16.73
C VAL A 682 13.32 1.14 -17.93
N LYS A 683 12.34 0.26 -17.68
CA LYS A 683 11.46 -0.27 -18.73
C LYS A 683 10.71 0.84 -19.46
N GLU A 684 10.21 1.82 -18.72
CA GLU A 684 9.51 2.99 -19.29
C GLU A 684 10.44 3.85 -20.14
N SER A 685 11.70 4.04 -19.73
CA SER A 685 12.69 4.80 -20.51
C SER A 685 13.09 4.13 -21.83
N GLN A 686 12.87 2.81 -21.95
CA GLN A 686 13.19 2.00 -23.13
C GLN A 686 11.96 1.72 -24.02
N GLN A 687 10.77 2.13 -23.59
CA GLN A 687 9.54 1.84 -24.31
C GLN A 687 9.50 2.60 -25.65
N SER A 688 9.12 1.89 -26.72
CA SER A 688 8.98 2.49 -28.05
C SER A 688 7.81 3.46 -28.11
N ASP A 689 8.03 4.61 -28.74
CA ASP A 689 6.98 5.56 -29.10
C ASP A 689 6.25 5.19 -30.41
N GLU A 690 6.46 3.99 -30.96
CA GLU A 690 5.73 3.51 -32.14
C GLU A 690 4.33 3.07 -31.77
N ILE A 691 3.34 3.65 -32.46
CA ILE A 691 1.93 3.34 -32.23
C ILE A 691 1.43 2.22 -33.15
N PRO A 692 0.41 1.45 -32.76
CA PRO A 692 -0.10 0.36 -33.58
C PRO A 692 -0.66 0.84 -34.93
N MET A 693 -0.27 0.18 -36.03
CA MET A 693 -0.69 0.57 -37.38
C MET A 693 -2.20 0.50 -37.63
N TYR A 694 -2.92 -0.36 -36.90
CA TYR A 694 -4.37 -0.47 -37.03
C TYR A 694 -5.11 0.80 -36.57
N LEU A 695 -4.47 1.70 -35.83
CA LEU A 695 -5.06 3.00 -35.48
C LEU A 695 -5.25 3.90 -36.71
N TYR A 696 -4.54 3.64 -37.81
CA TYR A 696 -4.76 4.30 -39.11
C TYR A 696 -5.83 3.63 -39.96
N ASN A 697 -6.33 2.46 -39.56
CA ASN A 697 -7.39 1.77 -40.27
C ASN A 697 -8.76 2.34 -39.85
N ASP A 698 -9.73 2.28 -40.77
CA ASP A 698 -11.13 2.67 -40.51
C ASP A 698 -11.87 1.68 -39.57
N GLY A 699 -11.16 0.75 -38.92
CA GLY A 699 -11.72 -0.23 -37.97
C GLY A 699 -12.61 -1.26 -38.67
N GLY A 700 -12.04 -2.02 -39.61
CA GLY A 700 -12.74 -3.07 -40.35
C GLY A 700 -13.55 -3.99 -39.42
N ILE A 701 -14.67 -4.53 -39.93
CA ILE A 701 -15.54 -5.44 -39.18
C ILE A 701 -14.66 -6.51 -38.50
N PRO A 702 -14.66 -6.64 -37.15
CA PRO A 702 -13.96 -7.73 -36.51
C PRO A 702 -14.51 -9.02 -37.12
N LYS A 703 -13.65 -9.82 -37.77
CA LYS A 703 -14.08 -11.13 -38.25
C LYS A 703 -14.68 -11.85 -37.04
N PRO A 704 -15.95 -12.30 -37.11
CA PRO A 704 -16.48 -13.11 -36.02
C PRO A 704 -15.50 -14.24 -35.79
N ILE A 705 -15.14 -14.48 -34.53
CA ILE A 705 -14.37 -15.65 -34.15
C ILE A 705 -15.20 -16.85 -34.61
N THR A 706 -14.92 -17.36 -35.80
CA THR A 706 -15.42 -18.64 -36.26
C THR A 706 -14.75 -19.65 -35.36
N ARG A 707 -15.44 -20.06 -34.30
CA ARG A 707 -15.17 -21.36 -33.69
C ARG A 707 -15.22 -22.37 -34.84
N PRO A 708 -14.18 -23.20 -35.04
CA PRO A 708 -14.27 -24.21 -36.07
C PRO A 708 -15.36 -25.19 -35.66
N PHE A 709 -16.52 -25.09 -36.31
CA PHE A 709 -17.39 -26.23 -36.47
C PHE A 709 -16.72 -27.13 -37.52
N PRO A 710 -16.52 -28.43 -37.23
CA PRO A 710 -15.92 -29.34 -38.18
C PRO A 710 -16.90 -29.54 -39.33
N SER A 711 -16.57 -29.01 -40.50
CA SER A 711 -17.32 -29.25 -41.74
C SER A 711 -16.49 -30.17 -42.62
N GLN A 712 -17.06 -31.35 -42.85
CA GLN A 712 -16.62 -32.32 -43.82
C GLN A 712 -16.57 -31.73 -45.23
N GLU A 713 -15.63 -32.30 -45.99
CA GLU A 713 -15.64 -32.48 -47.45
C GLU A 713 -15.62 -31.23 -48.34
N GLN A 714 -14.51 -31.08 -49.07
CA GLN A 714 -14.62 -30.80 -50.50
C GLN A 714 -13.48 -31.42 -51.31
N GLN A 715 -13.93 -32.10 -52.37
CA GLN A 715 -13.19 -32.83 -53.37
C GLN A 715 -12.23 -31.92 -54.15
N ILE A 716 -11.04 -32.46 -54.43
CA ILE A 716 -10.03 -31.88 -55.30
C ILE A 716 -10.35 -32.29 -56.75
N ASN A 717 -10.36 -31.32 -57.66
CA ASN A 717 -10.37 -31.56 -59.10
C ASN A 717 -9.05 -31.07 -59.74
N TYR A 718 -8.54 -31.86 -60.68
CA TYR A 718 -7.18 -31.89 -61.24
C TYR A 718 -6.86 -30.76 -62.26
N ASN A 719 -5.57 -30.35 -62.35
CA ASN A 719 -4.75 -30.62 -63.56
C ASN A 719 -3.24 -30.25 -63.49
N SER A 720 -2.43 -31.31 -63.71
CA SER A 720 -1.16 -31.45 -64.47
C SER A 720 0.01 -30.45 -64.35
N SER A 721 1.20 -30.94 -63.96
CA SER A 721 2.30 -31.30 -64.90
C SER A 721 3.49 -32.03 -64.22
N SER A 722 3.81 -33.22 -64.78
CA SER A 722 5.15 -33.80 -65.06
C SER A 722 6.21 -33.98 -63.94
N THR A 723 6.59 -35.23 -63.61
CA THR A 723 7.67 -36.02 -64.28
C THR A 723 8.16 -37.19 -63.38
N MET A 724 8.02 -38.41 -63.91
CA MET A 724 8.86 -39.63 -63.81
C MET A 724 9.28 -40.24 -62.46
N THR A 725 8.96 -41.53 -62.33
CA THR A 725 9.82 -42.75 -62.26
C THR A 725 9.34 -43.69 -61.14
N THR A 726 8.43 -44.62 -61.45
CA THR A 726 8.65 -46.06 -61.76
C THR A 726 8.53 -46.99 -60.56
N THR A 727 7.69 -48.01 -60.81
CA THR A 727 7.77 -49.42 -60.39
C THR A 727 7.02 -49.90 -59.12
N THR A 728 5.89 -50.56 -59.44
CA THR A 728 5.47 -51.94 -59.07
C THR A 728 4.63 -52.21 -57.81
N THR A 729 3.34 -52.48 -58.10
CA THR A 729 2.52 -53.66 -57.70
C THR A 729 2.28 -53.97 -56.23
N ALA A 730 1.03 -53.83 -55.77
CA ALA A 730 0.08 -54.93 -55.51
C ALA A 730 -1.04 -54.50 -54.54
N GLU A 731 -2.26 -55.01 -54.78
CA GLU A 731 -3.50 -54.74 -54.02
C GLU A 731 -3.49 -55.22 -52.55
N PRO A 732 -4.34 -54.65 -51.67
CA PRO A 732 -4.35 -54.94 -50.25
C PRO A 732 -5.28 -56.10 -49.86
N ARG A 733 -4.84 -56.91 -48.88
CA ARG A 733 -5.73 -57.79 -48.10
C ARG A 733 -6.29 -57.04 -46.89
N PHE A 734 -7.58 -57.25 -46.66
CA PHE A 734 -8.36 -56.76 -45.53
C PHE A 734 -7.91 -57.38 -44.19
N GLY A 735 -7.90 -56.53 -43.17
CA GLY A 735 -7.93 -56.91 -41.75
C GLY A 735 -6.65 -56.57 -41.01
N GLU A 736 -6.67 -55.51 -40.20
CA GLU A 736 -6.16 -55.54 -38.82
C GLU A 736 -6.41 -54.22 -38.08
N THR A 737 -6.57 -54.40 -36.78
CA THR A 737 -7.05 -53.48 -35.76
C THR A 737 -5.97 -52.50 -35.30
N SER A 738 -6.44 -51.31 -34.94
CA SER A 738 -5.70 -50.13 -34.46
C SER A 738 -4.49 -50.41 -33.54
N SER A 739 -3.31 -49.94 -33.96
CA SER A 739 -2.04 -49.95 -33.21
C SER A 739 -1.98 -48.97 -32.02
N PHE A 740 -3.09 -48.34 -31.66
CA PHE A 740 -3.15 -47.44 -30.52
C PHE A 740 -3.41 -48.16 -29.19
N GLN A 741 -4.05 -49.33 -29.23
CA GLN A 741 -4.42 -50.06 -28.01
C GLN A 741 -3.24 -50.87 -27.44
N GLN A 742 -2.34 -51.36 -28.30
CA GLN A 742 -1.09 -52.03 -27.88
C GLN A 742 -0.06 -51.07 -27.26
N GLN A 743 -0.08 -49.77 -27.62
CA GLN A 743 0.81 -48.78 -27.01
C GLN A 743 0.34 -48.35 -25.62
N VAL A 744 -0.96 -48.39 -25.35
CA VAL A 744 -1.51 -48.05 -24.02
C VAL A 744 -1.32 -49.21 -23.03
N GLU A 745 -1.42 -50.47 -23.47
CA GLU A 745 -1.14 -51.62 -22.61
C GLU A 745 0.36 -51.77 -22.28
N GLN A 746 1.28 -51.51 -23.23
CA GLN A 746 2.73 -51.54 -22.95
C GLN A 746 3.18 -50.45 -21.96
N GLN A 747 2.53 -49.28 -21.96
CA GLN A 747 2.83 -48.22 -20.99
C GLN A 747 2.30 -48.54 -19.58
N GLN A 748 1.18 -49.26 -19.48
CA GLN A 748 0.61 -49.69 -18.20
C GLN A 748 1.33 -50.91 -17.59
N GLU A 749 1.90 -51.80 -18.41
CA GLU A 749 2.73 -52.92 -17.93
C GLU A 749 4.10 -52.47 -17.42
N MET A 750 4.70 -51.44 -18.02
CA MET A 750 5.97 -50.86 -17.57
C MET A 750 5.84 -50.15 -16.22
N TYR A 751 4.66 -49.61 -15.91
CA TYR A 751 4.36 -48.99 -14.61
C TYR A 751 4.09 -50.03 -13.51
N LYS A 752 3.56 -51.20 -13.87
CA LYS A 752 3.30 -52.31 -12.93
C LYS A 752 4.56 -53.11 -12.58
N SER A 753 5.57 -53.15 -13.44
CA SER A 753 6.83 -53.87 -13.18
C SER A 753 7.80 -53.11 -12.25
N ALA A 754 7.63 -51.78 -12.10
CA ALA A 754 8.48 -50.99 -11.24
C ALA A 754 8.07 -51.06 -9.75
N HIS A 755 6.80 -51.33 -9.42
CA HIS A 755 6.24 -51.14 -8.07
C HIS A 755 5.32 -52.29 -7.57
N GLY A 756 5.82 -53.53 -7.55
CA GLY A 756 5.29 -54.62 -6.71
C GLY A 756 6.47 -55.47 -6.22
N ASN A 757 6.58 -55.98 -4.99
CA ASN A 757 5.67 -56.21 -3.86
C ASN A 757 6.55 -56.28 -2.59
N VAL A 758 6.12 -55.74 -1.43
CA VAL A 758 6.29 -56.43 -0.13
C VAL A 758 5.10 -56.15 0.79
N ALA A 759 4.50 -57.25 1.23
CA ALA A 759 3.38 -57.54 2.14
C ALA A 759 2.93 -56.52 3.22
N ALA A 760 1.60 -56.42 3.36
CA ALA A 760 0.89 -55.95 4.56
C ALA A 760 0.76 -57.06 5.63
N PRO A 761 0.44 -56.71 6.89
CA PRO A 761 -0.90 -57.11 7.35
C PRO A 761 -1.66 -56.09 8.23
N SER A 762 -2.96 -56.03 7.93
CA SER A 762 -4.12 -55.84 8.83
C SER A 762 -4.07 -54.84 9.98
N THR A 763 -4.74 -53.70 9.79
CA THR A 763 -5.24 -52.82 10.85
C THR A 763 -6.51 -53.38 11.47
N THR A 764 -6.47 -53.66 12.78
CA THR A 764 -7.67 -53.75 13.64
C THR A 764 -7.64 -52.59 14.62
N HIS A 765 -8.80 -51.97 14.80
CA HIS A 765 -9.12 -50.91 15.76
C HIS A 765 -8.51 -51.12 17.15
N LEU A 766 -7.89 -50.09 17.71
CA LEU A 766 -7.73 -49.98 19.17
C LEU A 766 -7.81 -48.51 19.64
N HIS A 767 -8.77 -48.32 20.55
CA HIS A 767 -8.97 -47.19 21.45
C HIS A 767 -7.68 -46.72 22.13
N TYR A 768 -7.46 -45.39 22.18
CA TYR A 768 -6.44 -44.82 23.07
C TYR A 768 -7.05 -44.42 24.42
N GLN A 769 -6.68 -45.19 25.44
CA GLN A 769 -6.94 -44.91 26.85
C GLN A 769 -6.07 -43.74 27.36
N LYS A 770 -6.71 -42.89 28.17
CA LYS A 770 -6.08 -41.90 29.06
C LYS A 770 -5.02 -42.57 29.95
N ARG A 771 -3.78 -42.04 29.92
CA ARG A 771 -2.81 -42.23 31.00
C ARG A 771 -3.11 -41.23 32.12
N GLY A 772 -3.62 -41.74 33.23
CA GLY A 772 -3.65 -41.04 34.52
C GLY A 772 -2.36 -41.26 35.28
N THR A 773 -1.76 -40.19 35.77
CA THR A 773 -0.65 -40.21 36.72
C THR A 773 -1.19 -40.48 38.13
N LYS A 774 -0.70 -41.56 38.74
CA LYS A 774 -0.90 -41.88 40.16
C LYS A 774 -0.05 -40.93 41.01
N ILE A 775 -0.70 -40.16 41.88
CA ILE A 775 -0.09 -39.60 43.10
C ILE A 775 -0.81 -40.24 44.28
N THR A 776 0.00 -40.70 45.22
CA THR A 776 -0.30 -41.47 46.42
C THR A 776 -1.18 -40.70 47.41
N SER A 777 -2.15 -41.42 47.98
CA SER A 777 -2.98 -41.00 49.11
C SER A 777 -2.27 -41.21 50.44
N ASP A 778 -2.33 -40.22 51.33
CA ASP A 778 -2.52 -40.46 52.76
C ASP A 778 -3.05 -39.20 53.48
N GLY A 779 -3.95 -39.40 54.45
CA GLY A 779 -4.30 -38.43 55.49
C GLY A 779 -5.61 -37.65 55.31
N GLY A 780 -6.67 -38.08 55.99
CA GLY A 780 -7.92 -37.33 56.16
C GLY A 780 -7.92 -36.36 57.34
N GLY A 781 -8.91 -35.44 57.37
CA GLY A 781 -9.24 -34.64 58.55
C GLY A 781 -9.93 -33.30 58.25
N ASN A 782 -11.23 -33.23 58.56
CA ASN A 782 -12.16 -32.12 58.82
C ASN A 782 -11.69 -30.64 58.76
N GLY A 783 -12.59 -29.77 58.27
CA GLY A 783 -12.60 -28.34 58.59
C GLY A 783 -13.53 -27.50 57.69
N GLU A 784 -14.46 -26.78 58.31
CA GLU A 784 -15.59 -26.07 57.72
C GLU A 784 -15.27 -24.73 57.02
N THR A 785 -16.25 -24.27 56.21
CA THR A 785 -16.64 -22.88 55.92
C THR A 785 -15.66 -21.92 55.21
N GLU A 786 -16.00 -21.51 53.98
CA GLU A 786 -16.66 -20.21 53.71
C GLU A 786 -16.97 -19.99 52.21
N LYS A 787 -18.13 -19.37 51.96
CA LYS A 787 -18.63 -18.99 50.64
C LYS A 787 -17.85 -17.79 50.09
N ALA A 788 -17.39 -17.86 48.84
CA ALA A 788 -17.22 -16.67 48.01
C ALA A 788 -17.49 -16.98 46.53
N LEU A 789 -18.56 -16.37 46.01
CA LEU A 789 -18.92 -16.32 44.60
C LEU A 789 -17.76 -15.73 43.76
N LYS A 790 -17.29 -16.49 42.76
CA LYS A 790 -16.59 -15.93 41.59
C LYS A 790 -17.14 -16.53 40.31
N ASN A 791 -18.00 -15.77 39.64
CA ASN A 791 -18.23 -15.88 38.21
C ASN A 791 -16.93 -15.49 37.49
N GLY A 792 -16.07 -16.46 37.24
CA GLY A 792 -14.92 -16.32 36.35
C GLY A 792 -15.34 -16.63 34.93
N SER A 793 -15.52 -15.58 34.13
CA SER A 793 -15.55 -15.67 32.66
C SER A 793 -14.32 -16.47 32.20
N LYS A 794 -14.54 -17.55 31.44
CA LYS A 794 -13.48 -18.31 30.79
C LYS A 794 -12.74 -17.37 29.83
N ARG A 795 -11.59 -16.83 30.26
CA ARG A 795 -10.65 -16.17 29.35
C ARG A 795 -10.30 -17.14 28.22
N SER A 796 -10.52 -16.71 26.97
CA SER A 796 -10.19 -17.46 25.77
C SER A 796 -8.73 -17.92 25.79
N LYS A 797 -8.47 -19.19 25.45
CA LYS A 797 -7.11 -19.76 25.32
C LYS A 797 -6.25 -18.95 24.33
N LEU A 798 -6.87 -18.27 23.35
CA LEU A 798 -6.19 -17.42 22.37
C LEU A 798 -5.50 -16.21 23.03
N LYS A 799 -6.11 -15.60 24.07
CA LYS A 799 -5.53 -14.44 24.77
C LYS A 799 -4.28 -14.80 25.59
N LYS A 800 -3.98 -16.08 25.81
CA LYS A 800 -2.73 -16.53 26.48
C LYS A 800 -1.54 -16.70 25.52
N LEU A 801 -1.77 -16.71 24.21
CA LEU A 801 -0.67 -16.83 23.24
C LEU A 801 0.02 -15.49 22.96
N PHE A 802 -0.60 -14.38 23.36
CA PHE A 802 -0.18 -13.00 23.08
C PHE A 802 -0.09 -12.14 24.36
N LYS A 803 -0.22 -12.77 25.52
CA LYS A 803 -0.04 -12.20 26.86
C LYS A 803 0.92 -13.09 27.60
#